data_AF-A0A383VM08-F1
#
_entry.id   AF-A0A383VM08-F1
#
_cell.length_a   1.000
_cell.length_b   1.000
_cell.length_c   1.000
_cell.angle_alpha   90.00
_cell.angle_beta   90.00
_cell.angle_gamma   90.00
#
_symmetry.space_group_name_H-M   'P 1'
#
loop_
_entity.id
_entity.type
_entity.pdbx_description
1 polymer ?
#
loop_
_entity_poly.entity_id
_entity_poly.type
_entity_poly.pdbx_seq_one_letter_code
_entity_poly.pdbx_strand_id
1 'polypeptide(L)'
;MLPAIAAQGAGLQLLAAAGGPSLLRLSKVLAGCSMRGFSADTAAAGVAAGGAAQREDPASRVTKHLKDFAKLPWEVDMPADKAAAVLGSYLGVLNLQPAAVLDLDIDQITGILEETTNKGDSALEKALFSHADAVTQRFFGDAVYYRGIVEFSNVCVNDCGYCGIRKHMGGVKRYTIPIDEVVEVAKWAFENRMGTLMLQSGELPTPQRLAYLKELVARVHQETLELDMTQRGLDPKAPPPADAGELGLRVALSVGELPEEHYQELYDAGARRYLLRIESSNPELYAALHPDAMSWHRRVDCLNSLKKIGYMVGTGVMVGLPGQTLRDLAGDIRFFKEMNANMIGMGPYITEAGTPVADMWESMFGHVDKKAHMKAMFDLTTRMNSLARIVVGSANISATTALQAIEPNGREIALRRGCNVLMPILTPTKYREHYQLYEGKPCITDTAEECRKCLNARVSMIGKRLRQGAWGDPPNFLAPVAGVDVRALQQAQSAGVAGAGSAARSYHTSARSYSSAAAQPTAAAAAAAAAAAAADAPLPPGPAKGSDVPRINIGVFGVMNAGKSTLMNAITRQETSIVDATPGTTADVKVSLMELHELGPVKLFDTAGIDEAGQLGEKKRRKTLSALKECDVGVVVVDVQRQQALLRGSGLQESLQESSSSEALQRHLQESLKCEQGVLQDAGHYGVVPLLLLNLKGCRPGPDTQALVRAIQGVLDPSGGQLSLTLDLHDAAADVPGRVASFLQDGVTRSRKRPATRSLPDWALTPEASVFLNIPMDAEMPSMRPTL
;
A
#
# COMPACT_ATOMS: atom_id res chain seq x y z
N MET A 1 -33.11 -45.22 3.97
CA MET A 1 -34.50 -45.67 4.11
C MET A 1 -35.42 -44.47 3.92
N LEU A 2 -36.26 -44.53 2.88
CA LEU A 2 -37.36 -43.63 2.49
C LEU A 2 -38.41 -43.42 3.61
N PRO A 3 -39.48 -42.56 3.47
CA PRO A 3 -39.83 -41.68 2.33
C PRO A 3 -40.41 -40.28 2.63
N ALA A 4 -40.53 -39.55 1.51
CA ALA A 4 -41.43 -38.47 1.10
C ALA A 4 -42.84 -38.34 1.70
N ILE A 5 -43.38 -37.10 1.66
CA ILE A 5 -44.78 -36.80 1.28
C ILE A 5 -44.81 -35.54 0.39
N ALA A 6 -45.53 -35.65 -0.73
CA ALA A 6 -45.94 -34.60 -1.64
C ALA A 6 -47.49 -34.60 -1.74
N ALA A 7 -48.11 -33.42 -1.85
CA ALA A 7 -49.43 -33.14 -2.45
C ALA A 7 -49.65 -31.60 -2.39
N GLN A 8 -49.70 -30.81 -3.47
CA GLN A 8 -50.62 -30.71 -4.62
C GLN A 8 -52.07 -30.29 -4.31
N GLY A 9 -52.53 -29.24 -5.03
CA GLY A 9 -53.94 -28.95 -5.37
C GLY A 9 -54.41 -27.55 -4.96
N ALA A 10 -54.22 -26.51 -5.80
CA ALA A 10 -55.17 -25.99 -6.82
C ALA A 10 -56.33 -25.15 -6.21
N GLY A 11 -56.71 -23.97 -6.69
CA GLY A 11 -56.28 -23.11 -7.79
C GLY A 11 -57.27 -21.93 -7.86
N LEU A 12 -56.91 -20.83 -8.53
CA LEU A 12 -57.91 -19.94 -9.15
C LEU A 12 -57.32 -19.28 -10.41
N GLN A 13 -58.09 -19.39 -11.48
CA GLN A 13 -57.88 -18.89 -12.83
C GLN A 13 -57.98 -17.35 -12.90
N LEU A 14 -57.27 -16.69 -13.82
CA LEU A 14 -57.87 -16.11 -15.04
C LEU A 14 -56.84 -15.31 -15.88
N LEU A 15 -56.76 -15.70 -17.16
CA LEU A 15 -56.69 -14.91 -18.40
C LEU A 15 -55.70 -13.74 -18.58
N ALA A 16 -54.93 -13.92 -19.64
CA ALA A 16 -54.14 -12.94 -20.38
C ALA A 16 -54.98 -11.82 -21.03
N ALA A 17 -54.40 -10.61 -21.10
CA ALA A 17 -54.22 -9.86 -22.35
C ALA A 17 -53.48 -8.52 -22.12
N ALA A 18 -52.38 -8.37 -22.86
CA ALA A 18 -51.78 -7.18 -23.47
C ALA A 18 -52.12 -5.75 -23.00
N GLY A 19 -51.07 -4.93 -22.77
CA GLY A 19 -51.16 -3.47 -22.97
C GLY A 19 -50.03 -2.61 -22.38
N GLY A 20 -48.98 -2.33 -23.18
CA GLY A 20 -48.08 -1.15 -23.04
C GLY A 20 -46.87 -1.30 -22.10
N PRO A 21 -45.72 -0.59 -22.34
CA PRO A 21 -45.68 0.76 -22.90
C PRO A 21 -44.65 1.04 -24.02
N SER A 22 -44.94 2.13 -24.74
CA SER A 22 -44.02 3.14 -25.29
C SER A 22 -42.94 2.72 -26.30
N LEU A 23 -43.29 2.82 -27.58
CA LEU A 23 -42.40 3.21 -28.67
C LEU A 23 -43.14 4.24 -29.53
N LEU A 24 -42.61 5.47 -29.63
CA LEU A 24 -42.88 6.35 -30.75
C LEU A 24 -41.57 7.03 -31.17
N ARG A 25 -41.18 6.73 -32.40
CA ARG A 25 -40.10 7.35 -33.17
C ARG A 25 -40.55 8.70 -33.75
N LEU A 26 -39.53 9.46 -34.17
CA LEU A 26 -39.43 10.32 -35.37
C LEU A 26 -39.51 11.86 -35.22
N SER A 27 -38.32 12.43 -35.47
CA SER A 27 -37.95 13.47 -36.46
C SER A 27 -38.21 14.97 -36.21
N LYS A 28 -37.20 15.72 -36.71
CA LYS A 28 -37.09 17.16 -37.06
C LYS A 28 -36.17 17.94 -36.12
N VAL A 29 -35.27 18.82 -36.55
CA VAL A 29 -34.89 19.36 -37.86
C VAL A 29 -33.54 20.09 -37.67
N LEU A 30 -32.65 20.00 -38.66
CA LEU A 30 -31.51 20.89 -38.86
C LEU A 30 -31.99 22.31 -39.20
N ALA A 31 -31.58 23.31 -38.43
CA ALA A 31 -31.41 24.73 -38.80
C ALA A 31 -30.97 25.47 -37.52
N GLY A 32 -29.98 26.37 -37.47
CA GLY A 32 -29.13 26.97 -38.47
C GLY A 32 -28.37 28.12 -37.80
N CYS A 33 -27.07 28.21 -38.08
CA CYS A 33 -26.24 29.42 -38.17
C CYS A 33 -24.80 28.92 -38.39
N SER A 34 -24.40 28.65 -39.64
CA SER A 34 -23.76 29.62 -40.56
C SER A 34 -22.53 30.26 -39.92
N MET A 35 -21.32 29.70 -40.09
CA MET A 35 -20.40 29.83 -41.23
C MET A 35 -19.79 31.23 -41.46
N ARG A 36 -18.46 31.17 -41.70
CA ARG A 36 -17.50 32.16 -42.26
C ARG A 36 -16.79 33.04 -41.23
N GLY A 37 -15.47 33.18 -41.25
CA GLY A 37 -14.50 32.73 -42.23
C GLY A 37 -13.06 32.94 -41.75
N PHE A 38 -12.17 32.14 -42.33
CA PHE A 38 -10.75 32.41 -42.40
C PHE A 38 -10.52 33.52 -43.44
N SER A 39 -9.70 34.52 -43.09
CA SER A 39 -8.87 35.23 -44.06
C SER A 39 -7.53 35.57 -43.41
N ALA A 40 -6.46 35.14 -44.07
CA ALA A 40 -5.11 35.67 -43.89
C ALA A 40 -5.04 37.11 -44.44
N ASP A 41 -4.24 37.99 -43.83
CA ASP A 41 -3.03 38.55 -44.45
C ASP A 41 -2.41 39.74 -43.68
N THR A 42 -1.07 39.72 -43.69
CA THR A 42 -0.11 40.84 -43.74
C THR A 42 0.07 41.84 -42.57
N ALA A 43 1.24 41.68 -41.93
CA ALA A 43 2.32 42.66 -41.74
C ALA A 43 2.02 44.11 -41.26
N ALA A 44 2.56 44.46 -40.09
CA ALA A 44 3.31 45.70 -39.89
C ALA A 44 4.16 45.64 -38.61
N ALA A 45 5.40 46.11 -38.74
CA ALA A 45 6.40 46.23 -37.68
C ALA A 45 6.04 47.28 -36.62
N GLY A 46 6.52 47.07 -35.40
CA GLY A 46 6.46 48.04 -34.31
C GLY A 46 7.39 47.65 -33.16
N VAL A 47 8.65 48.09 -33.26
CA VAL A 47 9.65 48.05 -32.18
C VAL A 47 9.26 49.11 -31.13
N ALA A 48 9.15 48.74 -29.85
CA ALA A 48 9.69 49.52 -28.72
C ALA A 48 9.40 48.89 -27.34
N ALA A 49 10.48 48.81 -26.55
CA ALA A 49 10.56 49.08 -25.11
C ALA A 49 9.91 48.11 -24.09
N GLY A 50 10.76 47.25 -23.53
CA GLY A 50 11.11 47.31 -22.10
C GLY A 50 10.02 47.01 -21.07
N GLY A 51 9.89 45.75 -20.70
CA GLY A 51 9.24 45.32 -19.45
C GLY A 51 9.97 44.11 -18.89
N ALA A 52 10.60 44.28 -17.72
CA ALA A 52 11.35 43.25 -17.03
C ALA A 52 10.46 42.03 -16.69
N ALA A 53 10.66 40.92 -17.41
CA ALA A 53 10.06 39.65 -17.03
C ALA A 53 10.80 39.12 -15.78
N GLN A 54 10.12 39.19 -14.64
CA GLN A 54 10.50 38.45 -13.44
C GLN A 54 10.58 36.96 -13.83
N ARG A 55 11.76 36.36 -13.68
CA ARG A 55 11.95 34.91 -13.80
C ARG A 55 11.18 34.24 -12.66
N GLU A 56 10.07 33.58 -12.99
CA GLU A 56 9.39 32.67 -12.06
C GLU A 56 10.33 31.50 -11.71
N ASP A 57 10.44 31.22 -10.40
CA ASP A 57 11.21 30.14 -9.83
C ASP A 57 10.67 28.77 -10.31
N PRO A 58 11.51 27.86 -10.84
CA PRO A 58 11.09 26.51 -11.25
C PRO A 58 10.40 25.69 -10.13
N ALA A 59 10.57 26.02 -8.84
CA ALA A 59 9.82 25.38 -7.75
C ALA A 59 8.32 25.72 -7.77
N SER A 60 7.93 26.88 -8.31
CA SER A 60 6.54 27.33 -8.41
C SER A 60 5.76 26.62 -9.54
N ARG A 61 6.44 26.15 -10.58
CA ARG A 61 5.84 25.34 -11.67
C ARG A 61 5.52 23.91 -11.23
N VAL A 62 6.32 23.32 -10.34
CA VAL A 62 6.09 21.97 -9.81
C VAL A 62 4.89 21.95 -8.86
N THR A 63 4.72 22.99 -8.04
CA THR A 63 3.57 23.09 -7.12
C THR A 63 2.26 23.43 -7.82
N LYS A 64 2.29 24.11 -8.97
CA LYS A 64 1.08 24.43 -9.74
C LYS A 64 0.52 23.23 -10.51
N HIS A 65 1.36 22.28 -10.94
CA HIS A 65 0.92 21.06 -11.65
C HIS A 65 0.58 19.86 -10.74
N LEU A 66 0.80 19.95 -9.42
CA LEU A 66 0.37 18.93 -8.46
C LEU A 66 -1.09 19.10 -8.01
N LYS A 67 -1.74 20.25 -8.28
CA LYS A 67 -3.13 20.50 -7.91
C LYS A 67 -4.17 19.95 -8.91
N ASP A 68 -3.71 19.51 -10.08
CA ASP A 68 -4.57 18.96 -11.14
C ASP A 68 -4.61 17.42 -11.15
N PHE A 69 -4.19 16.76 -10.07
CA PHE A 69 -4.56 15.37 -9.86
C PHE A 69 -6.07 15.31 -9.62
N ALA A 70 -6.80 14.60 -10.50
CA ALA A 70 -8.18 14.23 -10.25
C ALA A 70 -8.30 13.68 -8.82
N LYS A 71 -9.28 14.15 -8.04
CA LYS A 71 -9.54 13.71 -6.66
C LYS A 71 -9.39 12.20 -6.56
N LEU A 72 -8.64 11.73 -5.56
CA LEU A 72 -8.44 10.30 -5.41
C LEU A 72 -9.83 9.65 -5.19
N PRO A 73 -10.11 8.46 -5.74
CA PRO A 73 -11.47 7.90 -5.77
C PRO A 73 -12.12 7.71 -4.39
N TRP A 74 -11.29 7.64 -3.36
CA TRP A 74 -11.66 7.42 -1.95
C TRP A 74 -11.53 8.70 -1.09
N GLU A 75 -11.18 9.83 -1.71
CA GLU A 75 -10.92 11.09 -1.03
C GLU A 75 -12.21 11.69 -0.47
N VAL A 76 -12.22 11.91 0.84
CA VAL A 76 -13.34 12.51 1.55
C VAL A 76 -13.02 13.98 1.75
N ASP A 77 -13.62 14.83 0.93
CA ASP A 77 -13.38 16.27 0.92
C ASP A 77 -14.64 17.01 1.41
N MET A 78 -14.97 16.82 2.68
CA MET A 78 -15.95 17.63 3.39
C MET A 78 -15.20 18.67 4.24
N PRO A 79 -15.47 19.98 4.09
CA PRO A 79 -14.87 21.00 4.94
C PRO A 79 -15.13 20.73 6.43
N ALA A 80 -14.16 21.03 7.29
CA ALA A 80 -14.20 20.68 8.71
C ALA A 80 -15.43 21.27 9.44
N ASP A 81 -15.84 22.50 9.12
CA ASP A 81 -17.06 23.12 9.66
C ASP A 81 -18.32 22.36 9.29
N LYS A 82 -18.41 21.91 8.03
CA LYS A 82 -19.55 21.13 7.55
C LYS A 82 -19.57 19.74 8.18
N ALA A 83 -18.41 19.10 8.31
CA ALA A 83 -18.29 17.81 8.97
C ALA A 83 -18.74 17.89 10.44
N ALA A 84 -18.28 18.91 11.16
CA ALA A 84 -18.71 19.17 12.54
C ALA A 84 -20.21 19.46 12.63
N ALA A 85 -20.78 20.22 11.70
CA ALA A 85 -22.22 20.48 11.67
C ALA A 85 -23.07 19.21 11.44
N VAL A 86 -22.67 18.33 10.51
CA VAL A 86 -23.36 17.05 10.26
C VAL A 86 -23.27 16.13 11.47
N LEU A 87 -22.07 15.96 12.02
CA LEU A 87 -21.84 15.11 13.20
C LEU A 87 -22.57 15.66 14.43
N GLY A 88 -22.51 16.99 14.64
CA GLY A 88 -23.24 17.69 15.69
C GLY A 88 -24.75 17.52 15.55
N SER A 89 -25.30 17.67 14.34
CA SER A 89 -26.73 17.43 14.08
C SER A 89 -27.15 16.00 14.42
N TYR A 90 -26.33 15.00 14.06
CA TYR A 90 -26.61 13.60 14.39
C TYR A 90 -26.58 13.36 15.91
N LEU A 91 -25.59 13.93 16.59
CA LEU A 91 -25.43 13.85 18.03
C LEU A 91 -26.37 14.76 18.83
N GLY A 92 -27.22 15.57 18.18
CA GLY A 92 -28.07 16.54 18.86
C GLY A 92 -27.30 17.65 19.59
N VAL A 93 -26.13 18.03 19.08
CA VAL A 93 -25.30 19.13 19.59
C VAL A 93 -25.25 20.27 18.56
N LEU A 94 -25.83 21.41 18.92
CA LEU A 94 -25.70 22.64 18.13
C LEU A 94 -24.27 23.20 18.21
N ASN A 95 -23.75 23.72 17.09
CA ASN A 95 -22.46 24.42 16.98
C ASN A 95 -21.23 23.60 17.43
N LEU A 96 -21.21 22.30 17.12
CA LEU A 96 -20.03 21.46 17.34
C LEU A 96 -18.81 22.08 16.66
N GLN A 97 -17.74 22.28 17.41
CA GLN A 97 -16.52 22.87 16.87
C GLN A 97 -15.76 21.86 16.00
N PRO A 98 -15.20 22.28 14.85
CA PRO A 98 -14.32 21.44 14.05
C PRO A 98 -13.12 20.96 14.86
N ALA A 99 -12.63 19.75 14.56
CA ALA A 99 -11.48 19.15 15.24
C ALA A 99 -11.62 19.03 16.78
N ALA A 100 -12.84 19.12 17.31
CA ALA A 100 -13.13 18.83 18.71
C ALA A 100 -12.95 17.33 18.99
N VAL A 101 -12.25 17.04 20.10
CA VAL A 101 -12.21 15.70 20.69
C VAL A 101 -13.52 15.52 21.46
N LEU A 102 -14.25 14.44 21.21
CA LEU A 102 -15.60 14.23 21.75
C LEU A 102 -15.59 13.10 22.77
N ASP A 103 -16.10 13.36 23.97
CA ASP A 103 -16.37 12.30 24.92
C ASP A 103 -17.71 11.64 24.57
N LEU A 104 -17.63 10.56 23.79
CA LEU A 104 -18.77 9.77 23.36
C LEU A 104 -18.95 8.55 24.25
N ASP A 105 -20.20 8.22 24.56
CA ASP A 105 -20.57 6.98 25.24
C ASP A 105 -20.74 5.80 24.26
N ILE A 106 -20.94 4.59 24.80
CA ILE A 106 -21.10 3.36 24.00
C ILE A 106 -22.29 3.47 23.04
N ASP A 107 -23.41 4.05 23.47
CA ASP A 107 -24.64 4.09 22.68
C ASP A 107 -24.48 5.05 21.49
N GLN A 108 -23.85 6.21 21.71
CA GLN A 108 -23.51 7.17 20.65
C GLN A 108 -22.55 6.58 19.62
N ILE A 109 -21.50 5.90 20.09
CA ILE A 109 -20.53 5.25 19.19
C ILE A 109 -21.20 4.12 18.40
N THR A 110 -22.02 3.30 19.06
CA THR A 110 -22.79 2.21 18.42
C THR A 110 -23.72 2.77 17.35
N GLY A 111 -24.48 3.84 17.67
CA GLY A 111 -25.38 4.49 16.72
C GLY A 111 -24.66 5.00 15.47
N ILE A 112 -23.51 5.66 15.63
CA ILE A 112 -22.70 6.11 14.48
C ILE A 112 -22.27 4.92 13.63
N LEU A 113 -21.78 3.84 14.25
CA LEU A 113 -21.37 2.63 13.54
C LEU A 113 -22.54 1.98 12.78
N GLU A 114 -23.72 1.87 13.40
CA GLU A 114 -24.93 1.33 12.78
C GLU A 114 -25.39 2.16 11.58
N GLU A 115 -25.44 3.48 11.74
CA GLU A 115 -25.91 4.40 10.69
C GLU A 115 -24.98 4.39 9.48
N THR A 116 -23.67 4.37 9.73
CA THR A 116 -22.65 4.39 8.66
C THR A 116 -22.37 3.01 8.05
N THR A 117 -22.69 1.92 8.75
CA THR A 117 -22.39 0.55 8.29
C THR A 117 -23.64 -0.17 7.77
N ASN A 118 -24.74 -0.17 8.52
CA ASN A 118 -25.93 -0.94 8.17
C ASN A 118 -26.91 -0.14 7.31
N LYS A 119 -27.08 1.15 7.61
CA LYS A 119 -27.99 2.04 6.85
C LYS A 119 -27.29 2.77 5.70
N GLY A 120 -25.97 2.87 5.75
CA GLY A 120 -25.15 3.43 4.68
C GLY A 120 -25.29 4.94 4.51
N ASP A 121 -25.46 5.69 5.61
CA ASP A 121 -25.49 7.16 5.56
C ASP A 121 -24.13 7.72 5.12
N SER A 122 -24.02 7.99 3.82
CA SER A 122 -22.82 8.53 3.21
C SER A 122 -22.49 9.95 3.69
N ALA A 123 -23.47 10.75 4.11
CA ALA A 123 -23.21 12.10 4.59
C ALA A 123 -22.57 12.05 5.98
N LEU A 124 -23.12 11.26 6.89
CA LEU A 124 -22.57 11.05 8.22
C LEU A 124 -21.20 10.37 8.16
N GLU A 125 -21.02 9.38 7.29
CA GLU A 125 -19.73 8.71 7.10
C GLU A 125 -18.64 9.70 6.63
N LYS A 126 -18.95 10.53 5.63
CA LYS A 126 -18.00 11.55 5.17
C LYS A 126 -17.68 12.57 6.26
N ALA A 127 -18.68 12.96 7.04
CA ALA A 127 -18.49 13.84 8.19
C ALA A 127 -17.58 13.20 9.26
N LEU A 128 -17.78 11.91 9.56
CA LEU A 128 -16.94 11.15 10.49
C LEU A 128 -15.47 11.17 10.05
N PHE A 129 -15.20 10.82 8.79
CA PHE A 129 -13.84 10.78 8.24
C PHE A 129 -13.18 12.16 8.21
N SER A 130 -13.89 13.19 7.73
CA SER A 130 -13.35 14.55 7.67
C SER A 130 -13.14 15.17 9.06
N HIS A 131 -14.02 14.90 10.03
CA HIS A 131 -13.82 15.37 11.40
C HIS A 131 -12.62 14.68 12.05
N ALA A 132 -12.44 13.36 11.84
CA ALA A 132 -11.25 12.65 12.31
C ALA A 132 -9.95 13.16 11.69
N ASP A 133 -9.92 13.46 10.39
CA ASP A 133 -8.73 14.07 9.77
C ASP A 133 -8.47 15.47 10.34
N ALA A 134 -9.50 16.28 10.59
CA ALA A 134 -9.35 17.59 11.24
C ALA A 134 -8.79 17.47 12.67
N VAL A 135 -9.26 16.51 13.48
CA VAL A 135 -8.68 16.21 14.80
C VAL A 135 -7.21 15.76 14.65
N THR A 136 -6.89 14.95 13.64
CA THR A 136 -5.52 14.51 13.38
C THR A 136 -4.62 15.70 13.03
N GLN A 137 -5.08 16.59 12.16
CA GLN A 137 -4.36 17.80 11.78
C GLN A 137 -4.13 18.74 12.97
N ARG A 138 -5.09 18.86 13.88
CA ARG A 138 -4.94 19.64 15.11
C ARG A 138 -3.76 19.18 15.97
N PHE A 139 -3.54 17.88 16.10
CA PHE A 139 -2.50 17.34 16.99
C PHE A 139 -1.16 17.04 16.30
N PHE A 140 -1.20 16.66 15.02
CA PHE A 140 -0.02 16.15 14.30
C PHE A 140 0.27 16.95 13.02
N GLY A 141 -0.58 17.92 12.66
CA GLY A 141 -0.51 18.59 11.37
C GLY A 141 -0.60 17.58 10.23
N ASP A 142 0.37 17.66 9.32
CA ASP A 142 0.51 16.71 8.22
C ASP A 142 1.55 15.61 8.49
N ALA A 143 2.10 15.54 9.71
CA ALA A 143 3.16 14.61 10.05
C ALA A 143 2.65 13.16 10.18
N VAL A 144 3.42 12.24 9.60
CA VAL A 144 3.26 10.79 9.76
C VAL A 144 4.56 10.22 10.32
N TYR A 145 4.48 9.44 11.40
CA TYR A 145 5.66 8.90 12.07
C TYR A 145 6.00 7.49 11.60
N TYR A 146 7.29 7.25 11.37
CA TYR A 146 7.83 5.94 11.03
C TYR A 146 8.22 5.14 12.26
N ARG A 147 7.80 3.88 12.30
CA ARG A 147 8.26 2.91 13.30
C ARG A 147 8.65 1.62 12.61
N GLY A 148 9.93 1.42 12.38
CA GLY A 148 10.42 0.15 11.84
C GLY A 148 10.02 -0.99 12.77
N ILE A 149 9.56 -2.11 12.23
CA ILE A 149 9.24 -3.30 13.04
C ILE A 149 10.17 -4.46 12.68
N VAL A 150 10.78 -5.05 13.70
CA VAL A 150 11.55 -6.30 13.59
C VAL A 150 10.82 -7.36 14.37
N GLU A 151 10.29 -8.32 13.63
CA GLU A 151 9.67 -9.52 14.15
C GLU A 151 10.79 -10.52 14.46
N PHE A 152 11.46 -10.36 15.60
CA PHE A 152 12.72 -11.06 15.87
C PHE A 152 12.52 -12.53 16.28
N SER A 153 11.30 -12.98 16.54
CA SER A 153 11.03 -14.40 16.82
C SER A 153 9.55 -14.75 16.69
N ASN A 154 9.25 -15.86 16.02
CA ASN A 154 7.89 -16.42 15.95
C ASN A 154 7.65 -17.58 16.96
N VAL A 155 8.55 -17.77 17.94
CA VAL A 155 8.37 -18.78 18.99
C VAL A 155 7.34 -18.26 19.98
N CYS A 156 6.28 -19.02 20.22
CA CYS A 156 5.20 -18.65 21.12
C CYS A 156 4.76 -19.85 21.96
N VAL A 157 4.52 -19.63 23.26
CA VAL A 157 3.93 -20.63 24.17
C VAL A 157 2.41 -20.62 24.15
N ASN A 158 1.81 -19.54 23.64
CA ASN A 158 0.37 -19.33 23.64
C ASN A 158 -0.29 -19.92 22.38
N ASP A 159 -1.57 -20.27 22.54
CA ASP A 159 -2.39 -20.95 21.54
C ASP A 159 -3.59 -20.14 21.06
N CYS A 160 -3.46 -18.80 21.01
CA CYS A 160 -4.53 -17.90 20.55
C CYS A 160 -5.17 -18.43 19.26
N GLY A 161 -6.50 -18.53 19.26
CA GLY A 161 -7.26 -19.25 18.24
C GLY A 161 -7.25 -18.59 16.86
N TYR A 162 -6.74 -17.37 16.75
CA TYR A 162 -6.68 -16.57 15.52
C TYR A 162 -5.26 -16.43 14.94
N CYS A 163 -4.24 -16.90 15.64
CA CYS A 163 -2.85 -16.50 15.38
C CYS A 163 -2.07 -17.58 14.61
N GLY A 164 -1.50 -17.22 13.45
CA GLY A 164 -0.70 -18.15 12.63
C GLY A 164 0.65 -18.58 13.22
N ILE A 165 1.11 -17.96 14.31
CA ILE A 165 2.30 -18.41 15.05
C ILE A 165 1.96 -19.06 16.40
N ARG A 166 0.70 -19.44 16.63
CA ARG A 166 0.28 -20.17 17.84
C ARG A 166 1.08 -21.45 18.05
N LYS A 167 1.26 -21.89 19.30
CA LYS A 167 2.15 -22.99 19.68
C LYS A 167 1.91 -24.27 18.87
N HIS A 168 0.65 -24.69 18.70
CA HIS A 168 0.31 -25.92 17.96
C HIS A 168 0.08 -25.73 16.45
N MET A 169 0.51 -24.61 15.86
CA MET A 169 0.45 -24.45 14.41
C MET A 169 1.44 -25.39 13.70
N GLY A 170 0.93 -26.25 12.81
CA GLY A 170 1.74 -27.15 11.98
C GLY A 170 2.47 -26.41 10.86
N GLY A 171 3.59 -26.96 10.38
CA GLY A 171 4.31 -26.43 9.21
C GLY A 171 5.04 -25.09 9.41
N VAL A 172 4.99 -24.49 10.60
CA VAL A 172 5.67 -23.22 10.90
C VAL A 172 7.12 -23.45 11.30
N LYS A 173 8.07 -22.98 10.48
CA LYS A 173 9.49 -22.97 10.83
C LYS A 173 9.75 -21.93 11.93
N ARG A 174 10.15 -22.40 13.10
CA ARG A 174 10.40 -21.54 14.27
C ARG A 174 11.78 -20.91 14.23
N TYR A 175 11.89 -19.65 14.65
CA TYR A 175 13.16 -18.93 14.68
C TYR A 175 13.25 -17.91 15.83
N THR A 176 14.49 -17.56 16.17
CA THR A 176 14.85 -16.38 16.94
C THR A 176 16.08 -15.78 16.26
N ILE A 177 16.02 -14.50 15.90
CA ILE A 177 17.12 -13.82 15.21
C ILE A 177 18.28 -13.61 16.19
N PRO A 178 19.56 -13.77 15.79
CA PRO A 178 20.69 -13.38 16.63
C PRO A 178 20.66 -11.88 16.99
N ILE A 179 21.11 -11.52 18.20
CA ILE A 179 21.06 -10.11 18.67
C ILE A 179 21.81 -9.18 17.71
N ASP A 180 23.01 -9.59 17.26
CA ASP A 180 23.83 -8.80 16.32
C ASP A 180 23.07 -8.46 15.04
N GLU A 181 22.34 -9.40 14.46
CA GLU A 181 21.55 -9.13 13.25
C GLU A 181 20.43 -8.11 13.50
N VAL A 182 19.76 -8.17 14.66
CA VAL A 182 18.71 -7.19 15.00
C VAL A 182 19.32 -5.80 15.25
N VAL A 183 20.49 -5.75 15.90
CA VAL A 183 21.22 -4.50 16.16
C VAL A 183 21.68 -3.85 14.86
N GLU A 184 22.17 -4.61 13.89
CA GLU A 184 22.53 -4.07 12.57
C GLU A 184 21.31 -3.50 11.83
N VAL A 185 20.16 -4.17 11.91
CA VAL A 185 18.89 -3.61 11.40
C VAL A 185 18.51 -2.31 12.14
N ALA A 186 18.77 -2.23 13.44
CA ALA A 186 18.51 -1.02 14.22
C ALA A 186 19.40 0.16 13.80
N LYS A 187 20.71 -0.07 13.62
CA LYS A 187 21.64 0.95 13.11
C LYS A 187 21.21 1.43 11.73
N TRP A 188 20.88 0.50 10.83
CA TRP A 188 20.35 0.84 9.51
C TRP A 188 19.06 1.66 9.60
N ALA A 189 18.14 1.32 10.50
CA ALA A 189 16.89 2.07 10.70
C ALA A 189 17.14 3.50 11.20
N PHE A 190 18.10 3.66 12.11
CA PHE A 190 18.55 4.97 12.60
C PHE A 190 19.15 5.82 11.47
N GLU A 191 20.09 5.28 10.71
CA GLU A 191 20.73 5.95 9.57
C GLU A 191 19.71 6.34 8.49
N ASN A 192 18.67 5.53 8.32
CA ASN A 192 17.53 5.80 7.45
C ASN A 192 16.46 6.72 8.07
N ARG A 193 16.82 7.43 9.14
CA ARG A 193 16.03 8.49 9.79
C ARG A 193 14.69 7.98 10.31
N MET A 194 14.64 6.76 10.83
CA MET A 194 13.52 6.33 11.69
C MET A 194 13.78 6.80 13.11
N GLY A 195 12.75 7.24 13.83
CA GLY A 195 12.87 7.60 15.24
C GLY A 195 12.53 6.46 16.19
N THR A 196 12.02 5.33 15.69
CA THR A 196 11.55 4.24 16.54
C THR A 196 11.73 2.89 15.88
N LEU A 197 12.16 1.92 16.68
CA LEU A 197 12.19 0.51 16.32
C LEU A 197 11.29 -0.28 17.27
N MET A 198 10.35 -1.02 16.71
CA MET A 198 9.51 -1.97 17.41
C MET A 198 10.10 -3.36 17.31
N LEU A 199 10.38 -3.97 18.45
CA LEU A 199 10.79 -5.36 18.58
C LEU A 199 9.56 -6.19 18.95
N GLN A 200 9.19 -7.11 18.07
CA GLN A 200 8.00 -7.94 18.22
C GLN A 200 8.33 -9.43 18.18
N SER A 201 7.68 -10.21 19.03
CA SER A 201 7.78 -11.67 18.99
C SER A 201 6.52 -12.36 19.47
N GLY A 202 6.47 -13.69 19.27
CA GLY A 202 5.65 -14.54 20.11
C GLY A 202 6.10 -14.49 21.58
N GLU A 203 5.24 -14.97 22.47
CA GLU A 203 5.50 -14.93 23.92
C GLU A 203 6.29 -16.17 24.35
N LEU A 204 7.39 -15.97 25.07
CA LEU A 204 8.19 -17.06 25.63
C LEU A 204 8.76 -16.64 26.99
N PRO A 205 8.06 -16.89 28.11
CA PRO A 205 8.44 -16.40 29.43
C PRO A 205 9.49 -17.32 30.08
N THR A 206 10.67 -17.45 29.46
CA THR A 206 11.80 -18.21 30.03
C THR A 206 12.92 -17.27 30.47
N PRO A 207 13.73 -17.63 31.49
CA PRO A 207 14.88 -16.84 31.91
C PRO A 207 15.86 -16.53 30.75
N GLN A 208 16.06 -17.49 29.85
CA GLN A 208 16.92 -17.33 28.68
C GLN A 208 16.34 -16.31 27.69
N ARG A 209 15.02 -16.32 27.46
CA ARG A 209 14.37 -15.31 26.61
C ARG A 209 14.45 -13.93 27.25
N LEU A 210 14.23 -13.82 28.56
CA LEU A 210 14.34 -12.55 29.26
C LEU A 210 15.76 -11.98 29.17
N ALA A 211 16.78 -12.81 29.40
CA ALA A 211 18.18 -12.40 29.24
C ALA A 211 18.46 -11.89 27.82
N TYR A 212 18.01 -12.63 26.80
CA TYR A 212 18.09 -12.20 25.41
C TYR A 212 17.39 -10.86 25.17
N LEU A 213 16.16 -10.67 25.69
CA LEU A 213 15.40 -9.43 25.51
C LEU A 213 16.10 -8.23 26.16
N LYS A 214 16.61 -8.39 27.38
CA LYS A 214 17.33 -7.33 28.10
C LYS A 214 18.58 -6.91 27.36
N GLU A 215 19.39 -7.88 26.93
CA GLU A 215 20.60 -7.62 26.15
C GLU A 215 20.25 -6.94 24.82
N LEU A 216 19.25 -7.45 24.09
CA LEU A 216 18.81 -6.88 22.82
C LEU A 216 18.34 -5.42 22.98
N VAL A 217 17.48 -5.14 23.96
CA VAL A 217 16.99 -3.79 24.23
C VAL A 217 18.13 -2.84 24.58
N ALA A 218 19.02 -3.28 25.49
CA ALA A 218 20.17 -2.49 25.90
C ALA A 218 21.09 -2.19 24.72
N ARG A 219 21.42 -3.19 23.90
CA ARG A 219 22.31 -3.00 22.74
C ARG A 219 21.70 -2.13 21.66
N VAL A 220 20.43 -2.33 21.31
CA VAL A 220 19.73 -1.44 20.36
C VAL A 220 19.72 0.00 20.87
N HIS A 221 19.43 0.21 22.16
CA HIS A 221 19.41 1.54 22.74
C HIS A 221 20.80 2.20 22.74
N GLN A 222 21.81 1.52 23.28
CA GLN A 222 23.16 2.07 23.44
C GLN A 222 23.88 2.25 22.11
N GLU A 223 23.89 1.24 21.24
CA GLU A 223 24.65 1.33 19.98
C GLU A 223 24.06 2.38 19.02
N THR A 224 22.74 2.61 19.05
CA THR A 224 22.12 3.67 18.23
C THR A 224 22.27 5.05 18.86
N LEU A 225 22.34 5.15 20.20
CA LEU A 225 22.68 6.38 20.91
C LEU A 225 24.12 6.79 20.62
N GLU A 226 25.08 5.88 20.78
CA GLU A 226 26.50 6.12 20.50
C GLU A 226 26.72 6.53 19.04
N LEU A 227 26.03 5.86 18.11
CA LEU A 227 26.06 6.21 16.69
C LEU A 227 25.54 7.64 16.45
N ASP A 228 24.42 8.01 17.05
CA ASP A 228 23.86 9.37 16.91
C ASP A 228 24.78 10.44 17.53
N MET A 229 25.27 10.20 18.74
CA MET A 229 26.20 11.10 19.42
C MET A 229 27.46 11.32 18.59
N THR A 230 28.03 10.25 18.04
CA THR A 230 29.20 10.32 17.15
C THR A 230 28.88 11.12 15.88
N GLN A 231 27.75 10.86 15.23
CA GLN A 231 27.33 11.61 14.03
C GLN A 231 27.07 13.10 14.29
N ARG A 232 26.74 13.47 15.54
CA ARG A 232 26.56 14.87 15.98
C ARG A 232 27.85 15.50 16.55
N GLY A 233 28.97 14.78 16.58
CA GLY A 233 30.24 15.26 17.13
C GLY A 233 30.24 15.39 18.66
N LEU A 234 29.34 14.67 19.35
CA LEU A 234 29.29 14.57 20.81
C LEU A 234 30.16 13.40 21.27
N ASP A 235 30.67 13.45 22.51
CA ASP A 235 31.43 12.34 23.11
C ASP A 235 30.47 11.19 23.47
N PRO A 236 30.52 10.02 22.79
CA PRO A 236 29.62 8.90 23.07
C PRO A 236 29.86 8.27 24.45
N LYS A 237 30.97 8.59 25.12
CA LYS A 237 31.27 8.11 26.49
C LYS A 237 30.74 9.05 27.58
N ALA A 238 30.30 10.24 27.21
CA ALA A 238 29.71 11.20 28.14
C ALA A 238 28.18 11.01 28.23
N PRO A 239 27.54 11.38 29.35
CA PRO A 239 26.09 11.44 29.41
C PRO A 239 25.53 12.39 28.34
N PRO A 240 24.40 12.06 27.70
CA PRO A 240 23.74 12.94 26.75
C PRO A 240 23.47 14.34 27.34
N PRO A 241 23.78 15.43 26.63
CA PRO A 241 23.43 16.78 27.05
C PRO A 241 21.91 16.92 27.21
N ALA A 242 21.48 17.69 28.22
CA ALA A 242 20.05 17.88 28.51
C ALA A 242 19.27 18.56 27.36
N ASP A 243 19.97 19.33 26.52
CA ASP A 243 19.45 20.07 25.37
C ASP A 243 19.71 19.37 24.02
N ALA A 244 20.31 18.16 24.02
CA ALA A 244 20.61 17.42 22.79
C ALA A 244 19.38 16.92 22.02
N GLY A 245 18.19 17.07 22.61
CA GLY A 245 16.92 16.63 22.05
C GLY A 245 16.81 15.11 22.01
N GLU A 246 16.09 14.61 21.01
CA GLU A 246 15.92 13.17 20.79
C GLU A 246 17.23 12.57 20.24
N LEU A 247 17.72 11.49 20.86
CA LEU A 247 18.98 10.82 20.52
C LEU A 247 18.81 9.31 20.35
N GLY A 248 19.37 8.78 19.27
CA GLY A 248 19.27 7.36 18.91
C GLY A 248 17.82 6.93 18.65
N LEU A 249 17.62 5.61 18.56
CA LEU A 249 16.29 5.06 18.36
C LEU A 249 15.50 4.95 19.65
N ARG A 250 14.20 5.24 19.57
CA ARG A 250 13.28 4.84 20.62
C ARG A 250 12.93 3.35 20.49
N VAL A 251 13.24 2.58 21.52
CA VAL A 251 12.92 1.15 21.56
C VAL A 251 11.48 0.95 22.04
N ALA A 252 10.71 0.24 21.22
CA ALA A 252 9.34 -0.17 21.50
C ALA A 252 9.23 -1.70 21.50
N LEU A 253 8.41 -2.26 22.38
CA LEU A 253 8.28 -3.71 22.55
C LEU A 253 6.85 -4.18 22.25
N SER A 254 6.72 -5.41 21.75
CA SER A 254 5.48 -6.16 21.60
C SER A 254 5.78 -7.64 21.80
N VAL A 255 6.01 -8.04 23.06
CA VAL A 255 6.54 -9.38 23.41
C VAL A 255 5.65 -10.17 24.38
N GLY A 256 4.36 -9.80 24.44
CA GLY A 256 3.33 -10.52 25.20
C GLY A 256 3.13 -10.06 26.64
N GLU A 257 2.52 -10.92 27.44
CA GLU A 257 2.26 -10.73 28.87
C GLU A 257 3.48 -11.15 29.70
N LEU A 258 3.98 -10.26 30.56
CA LEU A 258 5.11 -10.53 31.45
C LEU A 258 4.75 -10.15 32.90
N PRO A 259 5.43 -10.74 33.89
CA PRO A 259 5.45 -10.19 35.25
C PRO A 259 5.91 -8.72 35.29
N GLU A 260 5.40 -7.94 36.25
CA GLU A 260 5.72 -6.52 36.39
C GLU A 260 7.23 -6.27 36.53
N GLU A 261 7.94 -7.13 37.27
CA GLU A 261 9.39 -7.07 37.44
C GLU A 261 10.15 -7.16 36.10
N HIS A 262 9.70 -8.03 35.18
CA HIS A 262 10.34 -8.15 33.87
C HIS A 262 10.06 -6.93 32.98
N TYR A 263 8.89 -6.31 33.11
CA TYR A 263 8.62 -5.03 32.45
C TYR A 263 9.55 -3.92 32.96
N GLN A 264 9.82 -3.88 34.26
CA GLN A 264 10.76 -2.93 34.86
C GLN A 264 12.18 -3.16 34.33
N GLU A 265 12.64 -4.41 34.30
CA GLU A 265 13.97 -4.75 33.78
C GLU A 265 14.17 -4.33 32.31
N LEU A 266 13.13 -4.47 31.48
CA LEU A 266 13.18 -4.03 30.09
C LEU A 266 13.12 -2.50 29.96
N TYR A 267 12.44 -1.82 30.88
CA TYR A 267 12.39 -0.36 30.93
C TYR A 267 13.76 0.22 31.29
N ASP A 268 14.40 -0.37 32.30
CA ASP A 268 15.73 -0.01 32.76
C ASP A 268 16.79 -0.26 31.66
N ALA A 269 16.60 -1.31 30.85
CA ALA A 269 17.44 -1.59 29.69
C ALA A 269 17.30 -0.55 28.55
N GLY A 270 16.25 0.27 28.53
CA GLY A 270 16.07 1.34 27.55
C GLY A 270 14.75 1.30 26.76
N ALA A 271 13.87 0.33 27.01
CA ALA A 271 12.55 0.32 26.40
C ALA A 271 11.70 1.48 26.94
N ARG A 272 10.93 2.14 26.06
CA ARG A 272 10.04 3.25 26.46
C ARG A 272 8.60 3.09 26.01
N ARG A 273 8.35 2.18 25.08
CA ARG A 273 7.00 1.91 24.57
C ARG A 273 6.70 0.43 24.62
N TYR A 274 5.45 0.10 24.92
CA TYR A 274 5.01 -1.30 24.93
C TYR A 274 3.64 -1.39 24.26
N LEU A 275 3.51 -2.23 23.23
CA LEU A 275 2.25 -2.53 22.57
C LEU A 275 1.75 -3.89 23.04
N LEU A 276 0.62 -3.88 23.73
CA LEU A 276 -0.09 -5.07 24.19
C LEU A 276 -1.58 -4.88 23.88
N ARG A 277 -2.01 -5.45 22.75
CA ARG A 277 -3.41 -5.33 22.33
C ARG A 277 -4.33 -6.06 23.31
N ILE A 278 -5.49 -5.48 23.60
CA ILE A 278 -6.54 -6.16 24.36
C ILE A 278 -7.29 -7.15 23.47
N GLU A 279 -7.19 -6.98 22.14
CA GLU A 279 -7.84 -7.78 21.08
C GLU A 279 -9.37 -7.65 21.04
N SER A 280 -10.01 -7.66 22.21
CA SER A 280 -11.39 -7.25 22.45
C SER A 280 -11.55 -6.82 23.91
N SER A 281 -12.22 -5.69 24.15
CA SER A 281 -12.60 -5.24 25.49
C SER A 281 -13.74 -6.06 26.11
N ASN A 282 -14.48 -6.84 25.31
CA ASN A 282 -15.48 -7.78 25.80
C ASN A 282 -14.77 -9.03 26.37
N PRO A 283 -14.89 -9.32 27.68
CA PRO A 283 -14.21 -10.47 28.31
C PRO A 283 -14.64 -11.84 27.77
N GLU A 284 -15.90 -12.00 27.35
CA GLU A 284 -16.42 -13.25 26.79
C GLU A 284 -15.80 -13.51 25.41
N LEU A 285 -15.77 -12.48 24.56
CA LEU A 285 -15.11 -12.57 23.26
C LEU A 285 -13.60 -12.76 23.43
N TYR A 286 -12.96 -12.09 24.38
CA TYR A 286 -11.54 -12.32 24.71
C TYR A 286 -11.27 -13.78 25.05
N ALA A 287 -12.09 -14.39 25.92
CA ALA A 287 -11.96 -15.78 26.32
C ALA A 287 -12.16 -16.74 25.13
N ALA A 288 -13.07 -16.43 24.20
CA ALA A 288 -13.27 -17.24 23.00
C ALA A 288 -12.06 -17.24 22.04
N LEU A 289 -11.19 -16.23 22.11
CA LEU A 289 -10.05 -16.04 21.21
C LEU A 289 -8.74 -16.59 21.78
N HIS A 290 -8.65 -16.78 23.10
CA HIS A 290 -7.42 -17.07 23.81
C HIS A 290 -7.50 -18.39 24.57
N PRO A 291 -6.37 -19.08 24.81
CA PRO A 291 -6.35 -20.27 25.66
C PRO A 291 -6.67 -19.92 27.12
N ASP A 292 -7.20 -20.88 27.87
CA ASP A 292 -7.62 -20.73 29.29
C ASP A 292 -6.54 -20.13 30.23
N ALA A 293 -5.26 -20.35 29.91
CA ALA A 293 -4.14 -19.80 30.67
C ALA A 293 -4.05 -18.27 30.60
N MET A 294 -4.73 -17.65 29.61
CA MET A 294 -4.78 -16.21 29.40
C MET A 294 -6.16 -15.71 29.82
N SER A 295 -6.20 -14.59 30.55
CA SER A 295 -7.47 -13.97 30.95
C SER A 295 -7.49 -12.49 30.63
N TRP A 296 -8.71 -11.97 30.39
CA TRP A 296 -8.93 -10.55 30.14
C TRP A 296 -8.40 -9.68 31.29
N HIS A 297 -8.66 -10.09 32.53
CA HIS A 297 -8.21 -9.36 33.73
C HIS A 297 -6.68 -9.30 33.80
N ARG A 298 -5.99 -10.43 33.55
CA ARG A 298 -4.52 -10.46 33.51
C ARG A 298 -3.96 -9.53 32.44
N ARG A 299 -4.57 -9.47 31.25
CA ARG A 299 -4.17 -8.57 30.17
C ARG A 299 -4.32 -7.11 30.58
N VAL A 300 -5.40 -6.75 31.27
CA VAL A 300 -5.62 -5.41 31.83
C VAL A 300 -4.61 -5.08 32.93
N ASP A 301 -4.29 -6.04 33.81
CA ASP A 301 -3.26 -5.86 34.84
C ASP A 301 -1.89 -5.59 34.22
N CYS A 302 -1.51 -6.33 33.16
CA CYS A 302 -0.29 -6.06 32.39
C CYS A 302 -0.26 -4.62 31.85
N LEU A 303 -1.36 -4.14 31.26
CA LEU A 303 -1.47 -2.78 30.75
C LEU A 303 -1.30 -1.74 31.88
N ASN A 304 -1.88 -1.99 33.05
CA ASN A 304 -1.75 -1.12 34.21
C ASN A 304 -0.33 -1.13 34.79
N SER A 305 0.33 -2.28 34.89
CA SER A 305 1.74 -2.39 35.30
C SER A 305 2.66 -1.61 34.36
N LEU A 306 2.46 -1.73 33.04
CA LEU A 306 3.23 -0.96 32.05
C LEU A 306 3.08 0.55 32.24
N LYS A 307 1.85 1.04 32.50
CA LYS A 307 1.60 2.46 32.77
C LYS A 307 2.24 2.90 34.08
N LYS A 308 2.13 2.09 35.13
CA LYS A 308 2.72 2.34 36.45
C LYS A 308 4.24 2.52 36.36
N ILE A 309 4.91 1.73 35.53
CA ILE A 309 6.36 1.82 35.28
C ILE A 309 6.72 3.09 34.47
N GLY A 310 5.79 3.62 33.68
CA GLY A 310 6.00 4.82 32.86
C GLY A 310 6.25 4.53 31.38
N TYR A 311 5.86 3.34 30.88
CA TYR A 311 5.82 3.09 29.46
C TYR A 311 4.77 3.98 28.78
N MET A 312 5.06 4.41 27.55
CA MET A 312 3.99 4.75 26.60
C MET A 312 3.26 3.48 26.23
N VAL A 313 2.04 3.33 26.74
CA VAL A 313 1.27 2.09 26.58
C VAL A 313 0.43 2.12 25.33
N GLY A 314 0.62 1.09 24.51
CA GLY A 314 -0.17 0.81 23.34
C GLY A 314 -1.09 -0.37 23.56
N THR A 315 -2.31 -0.24 23.06
CA THR A 315 -3.24 -1.36 22.98
C THR A 315 -3.98 -1.32 21.65
N GLY A 316 -5.05 -2.09 21.50
CA GLY A 316 -5.79 -2.19 20.26
C GLY A 316 -6.61 -3.46 20.17
N VAL A 317 -7.35 -3.58 19.07
CA VAL A 317 -8.31 -4.66 18.84
C VAL A 317 -8.26 -5.17 17.41
N MET A 318 -8.81 -6.36 17.20
CA MET A 318 -9.18 -6.83 15.88
C MET A 318 -10.63 -6.44 15.58
N VAL A 319 -10.89 -6.12 14.31
CA VAL A 319 -12.22 -5.69 13.84
C VAL A 319 -12.77 -6.75 12.90
N GLY A 320 -13.96 -7.26 13.18
CA GLY A 320 -14.61 -8.28 12.35
C GLY A 320 -14.35 -9.71 12.81
N LEU A 321 -14.11 -9.92 14.09
CA LEU A 321 -13.99 -11.27 14.65
C LEU A 321 -15.35 -12.00 14.60
N PRO A 322 -15.38 -13.33 14.41
CA PRO A 322 -16.60 -14.11 14.51
C PRO A 322 -17.33 -13.86 15.83
N GLY A 323 -18.60 -13.46 15.75
CA GLY A 323 -19.44 -13.14 16.93
C GLY A 323 -19.26 -11.73 17.50
N GLN A 324 -18.34 -10.90 16.99
CA GLN A 324 -18.15 -9.52 17.43
C GLN A 324 -19.27 -8.60 16.93
N THR A 325 -19.81 -7.78 17.83
CA THR A 325 -20.89 -6.83 17.53
C THR A 325 -20.36 -5.39 17.39
N LEU A 326 -21.17 -4.50 16.81
CA LEU A 326 -20.87 -3.06 16.79
C LEU A 326 -20.80 -2.45 18.20
N ARG A 327 -21.54 -3.03 19.16
CA ARG A 327 -21.49 -2.59 20.56
C ARG A 327 -20.19 -2.99 21.24
N ASP A 328 -19.64 -4.16 20.91
CA ASP A 328 -18.30 -4.57 21.38
C ASP A 328 -17.23 -3.58 20.89
N LEU A 329 -17.28 -3.25 19.59
CA LEU A 329 -16.41 -2.25 18.98
C LEU A 329 -16.54 -0.86 19.62
N ALA A 330 -17.76 -0.46 19.97
CA ALA A 330 -17.98 0.77 20.73
C ALA A 330 -17.36 0.70 22.14
N GLY A 331 -17.48 -0.45 22.81
CA GLY A 331 -16.79 -0.76 24.06
C GLY A 331 -15.27 -0.66 23.93
N ASP A 332 -14.69 -1.12 22.82
CA ASP A 332 -13.25 -1.07 22.57
C ASP A 332 -12.74 0.39 22.52
N ILE A 333 -13.48 1.29 21.89
CA ILE A 333 -13.13 2.71 21.82
C ILE A 333 -13.20 3.36 23.21
N ARG A 334 -14.22 3.04 24.00
CA ARG A 334 -14.31 3.48 25.40
C ARG A 334 -13.16 2.96 26.23
N PHE A 335 -12.82 1.68 26.07
CA PHE A 335 -11.67 1.06 26.73
C PHE A 335 -10.38 1.82 26.41
N PHE A 336 -10.14 2.23 25.16
CA PHE A 336 -8.95 3.03 24.84
C PHE A 336 -8.90 4.37 25.58
N LYS A 337 -10.05 5.03 25.72
CA LYS A 337 -10.16 6.31 26.44
C LYS A 337 -9.91 6.14 27.92
N GLU A 338 -10.56 5.16 28.55
CA GLU A 338 -10.44 4.84 29.98
C GLU A 338 -9.04 4.35 30.33
N MET A 339 -8.45 3.55 29.44
CA MET A 339 -7.06 3.13 29.50
C MET A 339 -6.10 4.27 29.12
N ASN A 340 -6.54 5.48 28.79
CA ASN A 340 -5.69 6.59 28.35
C ASN A 340 -4.58 6.12 27.38
N ALA A 341 -4.95 5.34 26.38
CA ALA A 341 -3.99 4.65 25.52
C ALA A 341 -3.13 5.67 24.75
N ASN A 342 -1.81 5.51 24.81
CA ASN A 342 -0.88 6.38 24.09
C ASN A 342 -0.73 5.95 22.63
N MET A 343 -0.91 4.66 22.36
CA MET A 343 -0.86 4.09 21.02
C MET A 343 -2.05 3.16 20.81
N ILE A 344 -2.65 3.20 19.64
CA ILE A 344 -3.80 2.36 19.26
C ILE A 344 -3.46 1.68 17.94
N GLY A 345 -3.48 0.35 17.94
CA GLY A 345 -3.31 -0.46 16.74
C GLY A 345 -4.55 -1.29 16.45
N MET A 346 -5.26 -0.96 15.37
CA MET A 346 -6.45 -1.71 14.95
C MET A 346 -6.26 -2.26 13.54
N GLY A 347 -6.81 -3.44 13.30
CA GLY A 347 -6.78 -4.06 11.98
C GLY A 347 -8.00 -4.95 11.77
N PRO A 348 -8.42 -5.14 10.52
CA PRO A 348 -9.43 -6.15 10.22
C PRO A 348 -8.88 -7.53 10.61
N TYR A 349 -9.76 -8.39 11.13
CA TYR A 349 -9.45 -9.80 11.24
C TYR A 349 -9.31 -10.40 9.84
N ILE A 350 -8.19 -11.06 9.61
CA ILE A 350 -7.89 -11.80 8.38
C ILE A 350 -7.63 -13.23 8.81
N THR A 351 -8.26 -14.18 8.14
CA THR A 351 -8.17 -15.60 8.47
C THR A 351 -6.75 -16.13 8.29
N GLU A 352 -6.39 -17.11 9.11
CA GLU A 352 -5.25 -17.98 8.88
C GLU A 352 -5.72 -19.43 8.90
N ALA A 353 -5.58 -20.13 7.78
CA ALA A 353 -5.94 -21.54 7.66
C ALA A 353 -5.27 -22.40 8.76
N GLY A 354 -6.02 -23.32 9.36
CA GLY A 354 -5.53 -24.18 10.45
C GLY A 354 -5.63 -23.55 11.84
N THR A 355 -6.31 -22.42 11.97
CA THR A 355 -6.61 -21.78 13.26
C THR A 355 -8.09 -21.94 13.64
N PRO A 356 -8.43 -22.19 14.92
CA PRO A 356 -9.82 -22.40 15.35
C PRO A 356 -10.77 -21.26 14.99
N VAL A 357 -10.31 -20.02 15.05
CA VAL A 357 -11.13 -18.85 14.71
C VAL A 357 -11.31 -18.73 13.20
N ALA A 358 -10.39 -19.24 12.38
CA ALA A 358 -10.64 -19.38 10.94
C ALA A 358 -11.70 -20.43 10.64
N ASP A 359 -11.70 -21.57 11.35
CA ASP A 359 -12.76 -22.59 11.22
C ASP A 359 -14.14 -22.03 11.63
N MET A 360 -14.18 -21.25 12.72
CA MET A 360 -15.38 -20.52 13.15
C MET A 360 -15.83 -19.53 12.07
N TRP A 361 -14.90 -18.74 11.53
CA TRP A 361 -15.20 -17.79 10.46
C TRP A 361 -15.78 -18.50 9.24
N GLU A 362 -15.18 -19.60 8.79
CA GLU A 362 -15.63 -20.38 7.63
C GLU A 362 -17.04 -20.94 7.87
N SER A 363 -17.34 -21.41 9.09
CA SER A 363 -18.69 -21.89 9.45
C SER A 363 -19.76 -20.80 9.37
N MET A 364 -19.40 -19.56 9.72
CA MET A 364 -20.33 -18.43 9.78
C MET A 364 -20.43 -17.67 8.44
N PHE A 365 -19.34 -17.62 7.68
CA PHE A 365 -19.16 -16.71 6.55
C PHE A 365 -18.63 -17.42 5.29
N GLY A 366 -18.37 -18.73 5.29
CA GLY A 366 -17.91 -19.46 4.10
C GLY A 366 -18.88 -19.42 2.92
N HIS A 367 -20.14 -19.05 3.18
CA HIS A 367 -21.17 -18.86 2.15
C HIS A 367 -21.22 -17.43 1.56
N VAL A 368 -20.48 -16.47 2.13
CA VAL A 368 -20.45 -15.08 1.63
C VAL A 368 -19.27 -14.86 0.68
N ASP A 369 -19.37 -13.85 -0.19
CA ASP A 369 -18.24 -13.45 -1.03
C ASP A 369 -17.10 -12.89 -0.15
N LYS A 370 -16.00 -13.67 -0.04
CA LYS A 370 -14.84 -13.33 0.81
C LYS A 370 -14.29 -11.93 0.51
N LYS A 371 -14.27 -11.52 -0.77
CA LYS A 371 -13.75 -10.20 -1.17
C LYS A 371 -14.65 -9.05 -0.69
N ALA A 372 -15.97 -9.17 -0.86
CA ALA A 372 -16.95 -8.21 -0.39
C ALA A 372 -16.96 -8.14 1.15
N HIS A 373 -16.87 -9.28 1.83
CA HIS A 373 -16.78 -9.33 3.28
C HIS A 373 -15.50 -8.63 3.79
N MET A 374 -14.34 -8.94 3.20
CA MET A 374 -13.08 -8.25 3.54
C MET A 374 -13.16 -6.75 3.27
N LYS A 375 -13.80 -6.32 2.17
CA LYS A 375 -14.04 -4.90 1.92
C LYS A 375 -14.92 -4.24 3.00
N ALA A 376 -15.95 -4.93 3.47
CA ALA A 376 -16.77 -4.44 4.58
C ALA A 376 -15.95 -4.32 5.88
N MET A 377 -15.06 -5.28 6.17
CA MET A 377 -14.17 -5.22 7.33
C MET A 377 -13.14 -4.10 7.21
N PHE A 378 -12.62 -3.84 6.02
CA PHE A 378 -11.80 -2.66 5.74
C PHE A 378 -12.56 -1.37 6.06
N ASP A 379 -13.77 -1.20 5.55
CA ASP A 379 -14.57 0.00 5.77
C ASP A 379 -14.88 0.20 7.26
N LEU A 380 -15.35 -0.86 7.95
CA LEU A 380 -15.61 -0.85 9.38
C LEU A 380 -14.37 -0.49 10.20
N THR A 381 -13.20 -1.06 9.86
CA THR A 381 -11.93 -0.75 10.54
C THR A 381 -11.55 0.73 10.36
N THR A 382 -11.76 1.30 9.18
CA THR A 382 -11.46 2.73 8.98
C THR A 382 -12.43 3.66 9.71
N ARG A 383 -13.69 3.25 9.93
CA ARG A 383 -14.63 3.96 10.81
C ARG A 383 -14.18 3.90 12.26
N MET A 384 -13.70 2.72 12.72
CA MET A 384 -13.08 2.55 14.03
C MET A 384 -11.85 3.47 14.21
N ASN A 385 -10.96 3.57 13.22
CA ASN A 385 -9.82 4.49 13.26
C ASN A 385 -10.27 5.95 13.46
N SER A 386 -11.32 6.37 12.74
CA SER A 386 -11.86 7.72 12.85
C SER A 386 -12.52 7.99 14.19
N LEU A 387 -13.34 7.07 14.69
CA LEU A 387 -13.96 7.19 16.01
C LEU A 387 -12.91 7.19 17.13
N ALA A 388 -11.89 6.33 17.08
CA ALA A 388 -10.80 6.34 18.05
C ALA A 388 -10.04 7.67 18.04
N ARG A 389 -9.79 8.24 16.86
CA ARG A 389 -9.21 9.60 16.75
C ARG A 389 -10.11 10.65 17.38
N ILE A 390 -11.41 10.60 17.14
CA ILE A 390 -12.37 11.59 17.66
C ILE A 390 -12.50 11.51 19.18
N VAL A 391 -12.51 10.30 19.75
CA VAL A 391 -12.71 10.08 21.19
C VAL A 391 -11.42 10.24 22.00
N VAL A 392 -10.33 9.66 21.51
CA VAL A 392 -9.04 9.66 22.23
C VAL A 392 -8.21 10.89 21.88
N GLY A 393 -8.40 11.47 20.70
CA GLY A 393 -7.82 12.76 20.33
C GLY A 393 -6.37 12.68 19.89
N SER A 394 -5.44 12.51 20.83
CA SER A 394 -4.00 12.70 20.62
C SER A 394 -3.16 11.43 20.76
N ALA A 395 -3.79 10.26 20.79
CA ALA A 395 -3.06 8.99 20.71
C ALA A 395 -2.41 8.80 19.33
N ASN A 396 -1.30 8.06 19.30
CA ASN A 396 -0.73 7.59 18.04
C ASN A 396 -1.55 6.42 17.50
N ILE A 397 -2.12 6.55 16.31
CA ILE A 397 -2.96 5.51 15.68
C ILE A 397 -2.26 5.00 14.42
N SER A 398 -2.00 3.68 14.36
CA SER A 398 -1.28 3.09 13.23
C SER A 398 -2.18 2.76 12.04
N ALA A 399 -1.72 3.09 10.84
CA ALA A 399 -2.26 2.56 9.59
C ALA A 399 -1.62 1.18 9.35
N THR A 400 -2.31 0.13 9.81
CA THR A 400 -1.77 -1.23 9.89
C THR A 400 -1.61 -1.90 8.52
N THR A 401 -0.68 -2.85 8.42
CA THR A 401 -0.42 -3.64 7.21
C THR A 401 -1.62 -4.51 6.80
N ALA A 402 -2.46 -4.92 7.76
CA ALA A 402 -3.69 -5.68 7.49
C ALA A 402 -4.66 -4.92 6.58
N LEU A 403 -4.74 -3.59 6.72
CA LEU A 403 -5.55 -2.77 5.81
C LEU A 403 -5.01 -2.81 4.37
N GLN A 404 -3.69 -2.86 4.20
CA GLN A 404 -3.07 -2.98 2.88
C GLN A 404 -3.28 -4.35 2.25
N ALA A 405 -3.36 -5.40 3.07
CA ALA A 405 -3.61 -6.76 2.59
C ALA A 405 -4.98 -6.87 1.88
N ILE A 406 -5.97 -6.11 2.36
CA ILE A 406 -7.32 -6.07 1.78
C ILE A 406 -7.41 -5.06 0.63
N GLU A 407 -6.89 -3.85 0.81
CA GLU A 407 -6.96 -2.76 -0.16
C GLU A 407 -5.54 -2.24 -0.42
N PRO A 408 -5.01 -2.27 -1.67
CA PRO A 408 -3.65 -1.84 -1.96
C PRO A 408 -3.26 -0.45 -1.45
N ASN A 409 -4.21 0.49 -1.41
CA ASN A 409 -4.05 1.86 -0.87
C ASN A 409 -4.59 2.02 0.56
N GLY A 410 -4.77 0.91 1.29
CA GLY A 410 -5.47 0.89 2.56
C GLY A 410 -4.80 1.71 3.66
N ARG A 411 -3.45 1.78 3.66
CA ARG A 411 -2.69 2.58 4.62
C ARG A 411 -2.86 4.08 4.37
N GLU A 412 -2.87 4.50 3.11
CA GLU A 412 -3.09 5.88 2.69
C GLU A 412 -4.49 6.36 3.07
N ILE A 413 -5.48 5.52 2.80
CA ILE A 413 -6.87 5.77 3.17
C ILE A 413 -6.97 5.94 4.69
N ALA A 414 -6.36 5.04 5.47
CA ALA A 414 -6.38 5.12 6.93
C ALA A 414 -5.69 6.37 7.49
N LEU A 415 -4.58 6.81 6.88
CA LEU A 415 -3.93 8.08 7.25
C LEU A 415 -4.86 9.28 7.04
N ARG A 416 -5.77 9.24 6.07
CA ARG A 416 -6.80 10.26 5.85
C ARG A 416 -8.06 10.04 6.70
N ARG A 417 -8.09 9.00 7.54
CA ARG A 417 -9.23 8.60 8.39
C ARG A 417 -8.83 8.42 9.85
N GLY A 418 -7.89 9.23 10.33
CA GLY A 418 -7.51 9.32 11.74
C GLY A 418 -6.13 8.76 12.11
N CYS A 419 -5.51 7.94 11.25
CA CYS A 419 -4.18 7.38 11.52
C CYS A 419 -3.05 8.40 11.28
N ASN A 420 -1.95 8.25 12.01
CA ASN A 420 -0.77 9.12 11.92
C ASN A 420 0.58 8.38 12.05
N VAL A 421 0.55 7.04 12.09
CA VAL A 421 1.76 6.20 12.21
C VAL A 421 1.80 5.14 11.11
N LEU A 422 2.98 4.91 10.54
CA LEU A 422 3.26 3.79 9.63
C LEU A 422 4.35 2.89 10.21
N MET A 423 4.17 1.59 10.02
CA MET A 423 5.07 0.56 10.54
C MET A 423 5.66 -0.30 9.41
N PRO A 424 6.76 0.11 8.77
CA PRO A 424 7.42 -0.70 7.75
C PRO A 424 8.12 -1.91 8.38
N ILE A 425 8.02 -3.06 7.71
CA ILE A 425 8.65 -4.31 8.14
C ILE A 425 10.14 -4.24 7.81
N LEU A 426 10.97 -4.32 8.86
CA LEU A 426 12.42 -4.33 8.80
C LEU A 426 13.03 -5.69 9.14
N THR A 427 12.20 -6.66 9.55
CA THR A 427 12.61 -8.06 9.70
C THR A 427 13.47 -8.49 8.51
N PRO A 428 14.64 -9.12 8.68
CA PRO A 428 15.43 -9.62 7.55
C PRO A 428 14.62 -10.59 6.69
N THR A 429 14.76 -10.51 5.36
CA THR A 429 13.92 -11.24 4.39
C THR A 429 13.93 -12.76 4.62
N LYS A 430 15.08 -13.33 5.02
CA LYS A 430 15.24 -14.76 5.37
C LYS A 430 14.33 -15.26 6.50
N TYR A 431 13.70 -14.36 7.28
CA TYR A 431 12.77 -14.71 8.36
C TYR A 431 11.32 -14.30 8.08
N ARG A 432 11.06 -13.40 7.12
CA ARG A 432 9.74 -12.78 6.92
C ARG A 432 8.66 -13.78 6.58
N GLU A 433 8.97 -14.71 5.67
CA GLU A 433 8.04 -15.76 5.24
C GLU A 433 7.55 -16.63 6.40
N HIS A 434 8.31 -16.72 7.49
CA HIS A 434 8.01 -17.53 8.64
C HIS A 434 7.27 -16.77 9.76
N TYR A 435 7.02 -15.47 9.60
CA TYR A 435 6.21 -14.67 10.52
C TYR A 435 4.84 -14.35 9.91
N GLN A 436 4.02 -15.39 9.75
CA GLN A 436 2.64 -15.27 9.25
C GLN A 436 1.68 -15.24 10.43
N LEU A 437 1.10 -14.08 10.69
CA LEU A 437 0.00 -13.96 11.64
C LEU A 437 -1.35 -14.26 10.98
N TYR A 438 -1.45 -14.00 9.67
CA TYR A 438 -2.65 -14.09 8.85
C TYR A 438 -2.29 -14.25 7.36
N GLU A 439 -3.26 -14.71 6.56
CA GLU A 439 -3.09 -15.00 5.14
C GLU A 439 -2.76 -13.75 4.31
N GLY A 440 -1.86 -13.89 3.34
CA GLY A 440 -1.59 -12.82 2.38
C GLY A 440 -0.90 -11.59 2.98
N LYS A 441 -0.11 -11.78 4.05
CA LYS A 441 0.70 -10.72 4.67
C LYS A 441 1.53 -9.98 3.59
N PRO A 442 1.39 -8.65 3.44
CA PRO A 442 2.19 -7.87 2.49
C PRO A 442 3.68 -7.80 2.87
N CYS A 443 4.51 -7.39 1.91
CA CYS A 443 5.93 -7.07 2.11
C CYS A 443 6.83 -8.24 2.55
N ILE A 444 6.44 -9.46 2.22
CA ILE A 444 7.24 -10.67 2.45
C ILE A 444 8.55 -10.63 1.62
N THR A 445 8.47 -10.17 0.37
CA THR A 445 9.59 -10.18 -0.60
C THR A 445 10.27 -8.83 -0.80
N ASP A 446 9.69 -7.73 -0.31
CA ASP A 446 10.21 -6.37 -0.55
C ASP A 446 11.48 -6.11 0.26
N THR A 447 12.48 -5.40 -0.27
CA THR A 447 13.59 -4.93 0.58
C THR A 447 13.16 -3.75 1.47
N ALA A 448 13.86 -3.52 2.59
CA ALA A 448 13.56 -2.40 3.50
C ALA A 448 13.71 -1.02 2.80
N GLU A 449 14.63 -0.91 1.85
CA GLU A 449 14.86 0.31 1.06
C GLU A 449 13.75 0.59 0.03
N GLU A 450 13.26 -0.45 -0.64
CA GLU A 450 12.15 -0.34 -1.59
C GLU A 450 10.86 0.07 -0.89
N CYS A 451 10.63 -0.47 0.32
CA CYS A 451 9.49 -0.08 1.15
C CYS A 451 9.52 1.41 1.48
N ARG A 452 10.69 1.98 1.81
CA ARG A 452 10.82 3.40 2.21
C ARG A 452 10.56 4.39 1.05
N LYS A 453 11.19 4.19 -0.11
CA LYS A 453 11.04 5.12 -1.26
C LYS A 453 9.60 5.13 -1.78
N CYS A 454 8.98 3.96 -1.86
CA CYS A 454 7.58 3.81 -2.23
C CYS A 454 6.64 4.52 -1.23
N LEU A 455 6.87 4.32 0.07
CA LEU A 455 6.03 4.92 1.10
C LEU A 455 6.17 6.45 1.18
N ASN A 456 7.37 7.00 0.98
CA ASN A 456 7.55 8.46 0.94
C ASN A 456 6.71 9.12 -0.16
N ALA A 457 6.73 8.56 -1.36
CA ALA A 457 5.93 9.06 -2.47
C ALA A 457 4.42 8.92 -2.15
N ARG A 458 4.00 7.76 -1.64
CA ARG A 458 2.59 7.47 -1.33
C ARG A 458 2.02 8.39 -0.24
N VAL A 459 2.79 8.70 0.81
CA VAL A 459 2.37 9.65 1.85
C VAL A 459 2.31 11.08 1.31
N SER A 460 3.25 11.46 0.46
CA SER A 460 3.25 12.79 -0.18
C SER A 460 2.04 12.98 -1.11
N MET A 461 1.62 11.93 -1.83
CA MET A 461 0.46 11.95 -2.72
C MET A 461 -0.87 12.26 -2.01
N ILE A 462 -0.95 12.04 -0.69
CA ILE A 462 -2.17 12.27 0.10
C ILE A 462 -2.10 13.56 0.93
N GLY A 463 -1.13 14.43 0.62
CA GLY A 463 -0.92 15.71 1.30
C GLY A 463 -0.42 15.55 2.73
N LYS A 464 0.26 14.45 3.05
CA LYS A 464 0.93 14.24 4.33
C LYS A 464 2.45 14.14 4.15
N ARG A 465 3.20 14.27 5.24
CA ARG A 465 4.68 14.27 5.23
C ARG A 465 5.22 13.32 6.28
N LEU A 466 6.22 12.53 5.90
CA LEU A 466 6.88 11.64 6.85
C LEU A 466 7.85 12.44 7.71
N ARG A 467 7.72 12.29 9.04
CA ARG A 467 8.59 12.95 9.99
C ARG A 467 9.85 12.11 10.18
N GLN A 468 10.96 12.61 9.65
CA GLN A 468 12.26 11.95 9.70
C GLN A 468 12.94 12.17 11.05
N GLY A 469 13.54 11.12 11.59
CA GLY A 469 14.36 11.12 12.82
C GLY A 469 13.60 11.33 14.12
N ALA A 470 12.33 11.78 14.07
CA ALA A 470 11.57 12.08 15.28
C ALA A 470 11.02 10.80 15.93
N TRP A 471 11.15 10.69 17.25
CA TRP A 471 10.58 9.59 18.04
C TRP A 471 9.06 9.53 17.86
N GLY A 472 8.39 10.68 17.78
CA GLY A 472 6.95 10.74 17.57
C GLY A 472 6.17 10.29 18.81
N ASP A 473 6.57 10.78 19.98
CA ASP A 473 5.85 10.55 21.23
C ASP A 473 4.46 11.22 21.16
N PRO A 474 3.38 10.53 21.58
CA PRO A 474 2.02 11.04 21.42
C PRO A 474 1.74 12.18 22.41
N PRO A 475 1.01 13.25 22.02
CA PRO A 475 0.76 14.37 22.92
C PRO A 475 0.06 14.00 24.23
N ASN A 476 -0.82 12.98 24.27
CA ASN A 476 -1.45 12.55 25.53
C ASN A 476 -0.48 11.93 26.56
N PHE A 477 0.72 11.54 26.14
CA PHE A 477 1.77 11.11 27.08
C PHE A 477 2.46 12.31 27.71
N LEU A 478 2.59 13.42 26.96
CA LEU A 478 3.27 14.64 27.42
C LEU A 478 2.34 15.54 28.25
N ALA A 479 1.07 15.62 27.87
CA ALA A 479 0.08 16.43 28.58
C ALA A 479 -1.32 15.80 28.49
N PRO A 480 -2.16 15.92 29.54
CA PRO A 480 -3.55 15.48 29.48
C PRO A 480 -4.33 16.22 28.38
N VAL A 481 -5.19 15.49 27.66
CA VAL A 481 -6.09 16.08 26.65
C VAL A 481 -7.54 15.88 27.09
N ALA A 482 -8.20 17.00 27.44
CA ALA A 482 -9.62 17.03 27.76
C ALA A 482 -10.48 16.93 26.48
N GLY A 483 -11.53 16.10 26.54
CA GLY A 483 -12.57 16.02 25.52
C GLY A 483 -13.74 16.94 25.86
N VAL A 484 -14.57 17.22 24.85
CA VAL A 484 -15.84 17.91 25.02
C VAL A 484 -16.90 16.90 25.45
N ASP A 485 -17.53 17.13 26.61
CA ASP A 485 -18.64 16.31 27.09
C ASP A 485 -19.91 16.60 26.27
N VAL A 486 -20.27 15.65 25.42
CA VAL A 486 -21.41 15.74 24.51
C VAL A 486 -22.73 15.75 25.28
N ARG A 487 -22.86 14.95 26.35
CA ARG A 487 -24.08 14.89 27.17
C ARG A 487 -24.31 16.19 27.92
N ALA A 488 -23.25 16.77 28.48
CA ALA A 488 -23.34 18.07 29.15
C ALA A 488 -23.82 19.17 28.18
N LEU A 489 -23.35 19.15 26.92
CA LEU A 489 -23.82 20.07 25.89
C LEU A 489 -25.30 19.86 25.53
N GLN A 490 -25.73 18.61 25.35
CA GLN A 490 -27.15 18.28 25.09
C GLN A 490 -28.05 18.75 26.23
N GLN A 491 -27.63 18.55 27.49
CA GLN A 491 -28.37 18.97 28.68
C GLN A 491 -28.46 20.49 28.78
N ALA A 492 -27.35 21.21 28.56
CA ALA A 492 -27.34 22.67 28.57
C ALA A 492 -28.24 23.26 27.47
N GLN A 493 -28.26 22.64 26.29
CA GLN A 493 -29.13 23.05 25.18
C GLN A 493 -30.60 22.79 25.47
N SER A 494 -30.92 21.64 26.08
CA SER A 494 -32.29 21.32 26.50
C SER A 494 -32.79 22.24 27.61
N ALA A 495 -31.92 22.63 28.55
CA ALA A 495 -32.22 23.60 29.59
C ALA A 495 -32.42 25.03 29.05
N GLY A 496 -31.69 25.41 27.99
CA GLY A 496 -31.83 26.70 27.31
C GLY A 496 -33.13 26.85 26.51
N VAL A 497 -33.76 25.75 26.08
CA VAL A 497 -35.06 25.76 25.38
C VAL A 497 -36.24 25.86 26.36
N ALA A 498 -36.07 25.49 27.63
CA ALA A 498 -37.09 25.60 28.67
C ALA A 498 -37.23 26.99 29.32
N GLY A 499 -36.46 27.99 28.86
CA GLY A 499 -36.35 29.30 29.51
C GLY A 499 -36.32 30.49 28.54
N ALA A 500 -37.14 30.50 27.51
CA ALA A 500 -37.40 31.71 26.74
C ALA A 500 -38.40 32.62 27.50
N GLY A 501 -37.93 33.27 28.56
CA GLY A 501 -38.72 34.20 29.35
C GLY A 501 -37.88 34.98 30.35
N SER A 502 -37.42 36.16 29.92
CA SER A 502 -37.01 37.29 30.79
C SER A 502 -35.97 37.00 31.88
N ALA A 503 -34.71 37.40 31.64
CA ALA A 503 -34.08 38.51 32.36
C ALA A 503 -32.58 38.56 32.08
N ALA A 504 -32.12 39.72 31.64
CA ALA A 504 -30.73 40.13 31.74
C ALA A 504 -30.35 40.38 33.21
N ARG A 505 -29.03 40.25 33.49
CA ARG A 505 -28.24 40.67 34.66
C ARG A 505 -27.91 39.63 35.75
N SER A 506 -26.63 39.23 35.66
CA SER A 506 -25.58 39.27 36.70
C SER A 506 -25.81 38.59 38.04
N TYR A 507 -24.92 37.63 38.34
CA TYR A 507 -24.35 37.50 39.68
C TYR A 507 -22.83 37.47 39.61
N HIS A 508 -22.25 38.41 40.35
CA HIS A 508 -20.83 38.53 40.68
C HIS A 508 -20.66 38.17 42.17
N THR A 509 -19.44 37.73 42.52
CA THR A 509 -18.80 37.67 43.86
C THR A 509 -19.09 36.41 44.71
N SER A 510 -18.15 35.79 45.44
CA SER A 510 -16.75 36.07 45.86
C SER A 510 -16.09 34.70 46.20
N ALA A 511 -14.78 34.45 46.20
CA ALA A 511 -13.62 35.09 46.85
C ALA A 511 -12.35 34.34 46.32
N ARG A 512 -11.10 34.81 46.34
CA ARG A 512 -10.42 36.03 46.81
C ARG A 512 -9.06 36.06 46.09
N SER A 513 -8.60 37.29 45.85
CA SER A 513 -7.43 37.72 45.09
C SER A 513 -6.07 37.48 45.76
N TYR A 514 -5.05 37.23 44.94
CA TYR A 514 -3.75 37.91 45.06
C TYR A 514 -3.32 38.43 43.67
N SER A 515 -2.85 39.68 43.65
CA SER A 515 -2.50 40.47 42.48
C SER A 515 -1.04 40.24 42.08
N SER A 516 -0.73 40.24 40.78
CA SER A 516 0.43 40.97 40.26
C SER A 516 0.38 41.15 38.73
N ALA A 517 0.60 42.41 38.34
CA ALA A 517 1.35 42.92 37.19
C ALA A 517 1.18 42.29 35.79
N ALA A 518 0.88 43.17 34.84
CA ALA A 518 1.05 42.97 33.41
C ALA A 518 2.42 42.36 33.07
N ALA A 519 2.43 41.20 32.43
CA ALA A 519 3.63 40.56 31.93
C ALA A 519 3.67 40.66 30.39
N GLN A 520 4.72 41.31 29.91
CA GLN A 520 5.19 41.33 28.53
C GLN A 520 5.46 39.91 27.99
N PRO A 521 5.48 39.72 26.66
CA PRO A 521 5.71 38.40 26.05
C PRO A 521 7.06 37.82 26.49
N THR A 522 7.04 36.55 26.92
CA THR A 522 8.22 35.87 27.43
C THR A 522 9.22 35.54 26.32
N ALA A 523 10.51 35.56 26.67
CA ALA A 523 11.64 35.28 25.78
C ALA A 523 11.56 33.91 25.05
N ALA A 524 10.76 32.96 25.54
CA ALA A 524 10.52 31.67 24.89
C ALA A 524 9.71 31.79 23.59
N ALA A 525 8.74 32.72 23.51
CA ALA A 525 7.96 32.96 22.30
C ALA A 525 8.78 33.71 21.23
N ALA A 526 9.69 34.58 21.65
CA ALA A 526 10.62 35.28 20.76
C ALA A 526 11.71 34.34 20.21
N ALA A 527 12.20 33.39 21.01
CA ALA A 527 13.18 32.39 20.59
C ALA A 527 12.62 31.41 19.54
N ALA A 528 11.36 31.00 19.67
CA ALA A 528 10.68 30.14 18.69
C ALA A 528 10.47 30.84 17.32
N ALA A 529 10.23 32.16 17.34
CA ALA A 529 10.10 32.95 16.11
C ALA A 529 11.47 33.25 15.45
N ALA A 530 12.53 33.45 16.25
CA ALA A 530 13.88 33.68 15.74
C ALA A 530 14.51 32.42 15.10
N ALA A 531 14.21 31.23 15.62
CA ALA A 531 14.67 29.96 15.04
C ALA A 531 14.04 29.66 13.66
N ALA A 532 12.82 30.16 13.41
CA ALA A 532 12.14 30.03 12.12
C ALA A 532 12.72 30.96 11.03
N ALA A 533 13.36 32.07 11.42
CA ALA A 533 13.90 33.06 10.50
C ALA A 533 15.35 32.77 10.03
N ALA A 534 16.08 31.89 10.72
CA ALA A 534 17.48 31.56 10.37
C ALA A 534 17.63 30.42 9.35
N ALA A 535 16.52 29.86 8.84
CA ALA A 535 16.52 28.69 7.94
C ALA A 535 16.64 29.02 6.44
N ASP A 536 16.83 30.29 6.07
CA ASP A 536 16.75 30.75 4.67
C ASP A 536 18.11 31.12 4.03
N ALA A 537 19.23 30.66 4.60
CA ALA A 537 20.53 30.80 3.96
C ALA A 537 20.74 29.68 2.91
N PRO A 538 20.99 29.99 1.63
CA PRO A 538 21.30 28.98 0.63
C PRO A 538 22.70 28.41 0.89
N LEU A 539 22.77 27.13 1.25
CA LEU A 539 24.01 26.37 1.39
C LEU A 539 24.41 25.69 0.07
N PRO A 540 25.72 25.51 -0.17
CA PRO A 540 26.30 25.14 -1.47
C PRO A 540 25.92 23.73 -1.92
N PRO A 541 26.00 23.42 -3.23
CA PRO A 541 25.62 22.11 -3.75
C PRO A 541 26.52 21.01 -3.18
N GLY A 542 25.94 20.15 -2.35
CA GLY A 542 26.54 18.88 -1.92
C GLY A 542 26.63 17.87 -3.08
N PRO A 543 27.39 16.76 -2.92
CA PRO A 543 27.72 15.84 -3.99
C PRO A 543 26.46 15.19 -4.59
N ALA A 544 26.52 14.88 -5.88
CA ALA A 544 25.39 14.49 -6.70
C ALA A 544 24.55 13.33 -6.09
N LYS A 545 23.22 13.51 -6.16
CA LYS A 545 22.17 12.58 -5.69
C LYS A 545 22.35 11.16 -6.26
N GLY A 546 22.60 10.18 -5.40
CA GLY A 546 22.63 8.75 -5.76
C GLY A 546 21.25 8.07 -5.69
N SER A 547 20.27 8.48 -6.50
CA SER A 547 18.96 7.79 -6.52
C SER A 547 18.17 7.82 -7.82
N ASP A 548 18.82 7.67 -8.97
CA ASP A 548 18.17 7.17 -10.18
C ASP A 548 18.99 5.97 -10.64
N VAL A 549 18.62 4.75 -10.25
CA VAL A 549 19.06 3.58 -11.03
C VAL A 549 18.08 3.49 -12.19
N PRO A 550 18.47 3.90 -13.41
CA PRO A 550 17.57 3.85 -14.56
C PRO A 550 17.25 2.38 -14.81
N ARG A 551 15.97 2.01 -14.83
CA ARG A 551 15.52 0.65 -15.16
C ARG A 551 14.96 0.65 -16.57
N ILE A 552 15.25 -0.41 -17.33
CA ILE A 552 14.68 -0.60 -18.66
C ILE A 552 13.30 -1.25 -18.52
N ASN A 553 12.30 -0.63 -19.13
CA ASN A 553 10.93 -1.11 -19.13
C ASN A 553 10.67 -1.97 -20.38
N ILE A 554 10.37 -3.25 -20.18
CA ILE A 554 10.15 -4.22 -21.27
C ILE A 554 8.73 -4.78 -21.15
N GLY A 555 7.90 -4.62 -22.18
CA GLY A 555 6.55 -5.17 -22.21
C GLY A 555 6.40 -6.32 -23.19
N VAL A 556 5.58 -7.32 -22.85
CA VAL A 556 5.24 -8.46 -23.72
C VAL A 556 3.79 -8.38 -24.14
N PHE A 557 3.54 -8.37 -25.45
CA PHE A 557 2.26 -8.11 -26.10
C PHE A 557 1.94 -9.19 -27.14
N GLY A 558 0.67 -9.35 -27.49
CA GLY A 558 0.23 -10.35 -28.49
C GLY A 558 -1.12 -10.97 -28.13
N VAL A 559 -1.72 -11.67 -29.08
CA VAL A 559 -3.04 -12.31 -28.92
C VAL A 559 -3.04 -13.37 -27.83
N MET A 560 -4.23 -13.76 -27.36
CA MET A 560 -4.36 -14.82 -26.38
C MET A 560 -3.72 -16.11 -26.90
N ASN A 561 -3.05 -16.83 -26.01
CA ASN A 561 -2.32 -18.07 -26.29
C ASN A 561 -1.12 -17.95 -27.26
N ALA A 562 -0.66 -16.75 -27.61
CA ALA A 562 0.48 -16.57 -28.52
C ALA A 562 1.83 -17.12 -27.98
N GLY A 563 1.91 -17.42 -26.67
CA GLY A 563 3.15 -17.82 -25.99
C GLY A 563 3.76 -16.75 -25.08
N LYS A 564 3.02 -15.66 -24.76
CA LYS A 564 3.48 -14.57 -23.88
C LYS A 564 3.95 -15.07 -22.51
N SER A 565 3.14 -15.86 -21.82
CA SER A 565 3.49 -16.41 -20.50
C SER A 565 4.65 -17.41 -20.57
N THR A 566 4.77 -18.16 -21.67
CA THR A 566 5.93 -19.04 -21.93
C THR A 566 7.21 -18.22 -22.11
N LEU A 567 7.15 -17.13 -22.87
CA LEU A 567 8.26 -16.19 -23.03
C LEU A 567 8.64 -15.56 -21.69
N MET A 568 7.66 -15.15 -20.89
CA MET A 568 7.89 -14.61 -19.55
C MET A 568 8.63 -15.62 -18.68
N ASN A 569 8.19 -16.88 -18.63
CA ASN A 569 8.86 -17.93 -17.88
C ASN A 569 10.31 -18.18 -18.38
N ALA A 570 10.52 -18.13 -19.70
CA ALA A 570 11.85 -18.27 -20.29
C ALA A 570 12.79 -17.12 -19.88
N ILE A 571 12.25 -15.90 -19.74
CA ILE A 571 12.99 -14.72 -19.27
C ILE A 571 13.25 -14.77 -17.76
N THR A 572 12.26 -15.19 -16.96
CA THR A 572 12.34 -15.14 -15.49
C THR A 572 13.07 -16.34 -14.86
N ARG A 573 13.29 -17.44 -15.61
CA ARG A 573 13.86 -18.71 -15.12
C ARG A 573 13.14 -19.28 -13.89
N GLN A 574 11.87 -18.93 -13.69
CA GLN A 574 11.03 -19.42 -12.60
C GLN A 574 9.74 -20.02 -13.18
N GLU A 575 9.34 -21.20 -12.70
CA GLU A 575 8.00 -21.76 -12.94
C GLU A 575 6.97 -21.05 -12.05
N THR A 576 6.65 -19.79 -12.34
CA THR A 576 5.60 -19.03 -11.61
C THR A 576 4.37 -18.70 -12.44
N SER A 577 4.25 -19.26 -13.66
CA SER A 577 2.99 -19.25 -14.42
C SER A 577 2.49 -20.68 -14.54
N ILE A 578 1.52 -21.03 -13.69
CA ILE A 578 0.66 -22.20 -13.91
C ILE A 578 0.03 -22.03 -15.29
N VAL A 579 0.36 -22.92 -16.24
CA VAL A 579 -0.22 -22.93 -17.58
C VAL A 579 -1.60 -23.57 -17.46
N ASP A 580 -2.61 -22.76 -17.17
CA ASP A 580 -4.00 -23.21 -17.21
C ASP A 580 -4.44 -23.28 -18.69
N ALA A 581 -4.91 -24.44 -19.15
CA ALA A 581 -5.26 -24.68 -20.56
C ALA A 581 -6.60 -24.03 -20.97
N THR A 582 -7.18 -23.22 -20.10
CA THR A 582 -8.49 -22.60 -20.26
C THR A 582 -8.33 -21.18 -20.84
N PRO A 583 -8.83 -20.89 -22.06
CA PRO A 583 -8.70 -19.56 -22.66
C PRO A 583 -9.46 -18.48 -21.85
N GLY A 584 -8.76 -17.44 -21.36
CA GLY A 584 -9.39 -16.21 -20.84
C GLY A 584 -8.93 -15.66 -19.48
N THR A 585 -7.86 -16.16 -18.84
CA THR A 585 -7.58 -15.87 -17.42
C THR A 585 -6.62 -14.71 -17.10
N THR A 586 -5.92 -14.09 -18.06
CA THR A 586 -5.03 -12.94 -17.78
C THR A 586 -5.78 -11.62 -17.94
N ALA A 587 -6.38 -11.09 -16.87
CA ALA A 587 -7.15 -9.84 -16.91
C ALA A 587 -6.39 -8.57 -16.44
N ASP A 588 -5.22 -8.72 -15.80
CA ASP A 588 -4.42 -7.61 -15.26
C ASP A 588 -2.95 -7.70 -15.71
N VAL A 589 -2.32 -6.53 -15.96
CA VAL A 589 -0.91 -6.43 -16.35
C VAL A 589 -0.05 -6.79 -15.14
N LYS A 590 0.67 -7.90 -15.19
CA LYS A 590 1.58 -8.34 -14.11
C LYS A 590 2.94 -7.67 -14.30
N VAL A 591 3.46 -7.06 -13.25
CA VAL A 591 4.75 -6.36 -13.27
C VAL A 591 5.76 -7.17 -12.46
N SER A 592 6.89 -7.51 -13.08
CA SER A 592 8.01 -8.19 -12.41
C SER A 592 9.26 -7.32 -12.45
N LEU A 593 9.93 -7.17 -11.30
CA LEU A 593 11.21 -6.47 -11.18
C LEU A 593 12.32 -7.50 -11.04
N MET A 594 13.36 -7.42 -11.87
CA MET A 594 14.51 -8.33 -11.80
C MET A 594 15.73 -7.72 -12.46
N GLU A 595 16.89 -8.36 -12.28
CA GLU A 595 18.06 -8.10 -13.10
C GLU A 595 18.14 -9.13 -14.23
N LEU A 596 18.26 -8.66 -15.46
CA LEU A 596 18.57 -9.52 -16.61
C LEU A 596 20.07 -9.43 -16.89
N HIS A 597 20.69 -10.60 -17.05
CA HIS A 597 22.09 -10.71 -17.43
C HIS A 597 22.36 -9.85 -18.68
N GLU A 598 23.38 -9.00 -18.64
CA GLU A 598 23.77 -8.01 -19.68
C GLU A 598 22.87 -6.78 -19.87
N LEU A 599 21.66 -6.75 -19.32
CA LEU A 599 20.75 -5.60 -19.36
C LEU A 599 20.69 -4.82 -18.04
N GLY A 600 21.06 -5.46 -16.93
CA GLY A 600 20.96 -4.87 -15.59
C GLY A 600 19.51 -4.86 -15.08
N PRO A 601 19.11 -3.89 -14.23
CA PRO A 601 17.80 -3.88 -13.60
C PRO A 601 16.70 -3.52 -14.59
N VAL A 602 15.73 -4.42 -14.75
CA VAL A 602 14.59 -4.29 -15.67
C VAL A 602 13.24 -4.35 -14.95
N LYS A 603 12.24 -3.74 -15.58
CA LYS A 603 10.82 -3.87 -15.22
C LYS A 603 10.09 -4.55 -16.37
N LEU A 604 9.61 -5.76 -16.14
CA LEU A 604 8.87 -6.55 -17.12
C LEU A 604 7.36 -6.38 -16.94
N PHE A 605 6.65 -6.11 -18.03
CA PHE A 605 5.20 -6.01 -18.08
C PHE A 605 4.62 -7.20 -18.87
N ASP A 606 3.94 -8.11 -18.19
CA ASP A 606 3.17 -9.19 -18.82
C ASP A 606 1.73 -8.71 -19.06
N THR A 607 1.28 -8.72 -20.32
CA THR A 607 -0.01 -8.13 -20.71
C THR A 607 -1.05 -9.18 -21.11
N ALA A 608 -2.31 -8.83 -20.92
CA ALA A 608 -3.44 -9.64 -21.37
C ALA A 608 -3.46 -9.82 -22.89
N GLY A 609 -4.12 -10.88 -23.37
CA GLY A 609 -4.41 -11.07 -24.79
C GLY A 609 -5.19 -9.89 -25.39
N ILE A 610 -4.80 -9.46 -26.59
CA ILE A 610 -5.34 -8.24 -27.23
C ILE A 610 -6.53 -8.49 -28.17
N ASP A 611 -6.99 -9.74 -28.33
CA ASP A 611 -8.04 -10.17 -29.28
C ASP A 611 -9.44 -10.38 -28.68
N GLU A 612 -9.68 -10.03 -27.42
CA GLU A 612 -11.02 -10.14 -26.80
C GLU A 612 -11.99 -9.04 -27.25
N ALA A 613 -13.20 -9.43 -27.69
CA ALA A 613 -14.28 -8.51 -28.07
C ALA A 613 -15.22 -8.17 -26.89
N GLY A 614 -15.89 -7.01 -26.95
CA GLY A 614 -16.87 -6.55 -25.94
C GLY A 614 -16.33 -5.52 -24.93
N GLN A 615 -17.17 -5.06 -23.99
CA GLN A 615 -16.82 -3.99 -23.03
C GLN A 615 -15.64 -4.35 -22.11
N LEU A 616 -15.44 -5.65 -21.82
CA LEU A 616 -14.29 -6.14 -21.04
C LEU A 616 -12.99 -6.11 -21.88
N GLY A 617 -13.10 -6.43 -23.18
CA GLY A 617 -11.99 -6.33 -24.13
C GLY A 617 -11.48 -4.90 -24.33
N GLU A 618 -12.37 -3.91 -24.39
CA GLU A 618 -11.98 -2.49 -24.49
C GLU A 618 -11.21 -2.00 -23.25
N LYS A 619 -11.61 -2.45 -22.05
CA LYS A 619 -10.89 -2.14 -20.80
C LYS A 619 -9.51 -2.79 -20.77
N LYS A 620 -9.40 -4.05 -21.20
CA LYS A 620 -8.11 -4.77 -21.30
C LYS A 620 -7.19 -4.09 -22.32
N ARG A 621 -7.69 -3.76 -23.50
CA ARG A 621 -6.94 -3.02 -24.54
C ARG A 621 -6.43 -1.67 -24.03
N ARG A 622 -7.23 -0.91 -23.28
CA ARG A 622 -6.81 0.37 -22.69
C ARG A 622 -5.68 0.21 -21.67
N LYS A 623 -5.72 -0.84 -20.84
CA LYS A 623 -4.65 -1.17 -19.89
C LYS A 623 -3.37 -1.61 -20.61
N THR A 624 -3.48 -2.47 -21.62
CA THR A 624 -2.34 -2.91 -22.44
C THR A 624 -1.66 -1.72 -23.13
N LEU A 625 -2.44 -0.78 -23.67
CA LEU A 625 -1.90 0.46 -24.27
C LEU A 625 -1.26 1.38 -23.23
N SER A 626 -1.77 1.42 -21.99
CA SER A 626 -1.13 2.17 -20.90
C SER A 626 0.23 1.57 -20.54
N ALA A 627 0.34 0.23 -20.48
CA ALA A 627 1.61 -0.45 -20.25
C ALA A 627 2.62 -0.19 -21.38
N LEU A 628 2.16 -0.21 -22.65
CA LEU A 628 3.00 0.08 -23.80
C LEU A 628 3.63 1.48 -23.74
N LYS A 629 2.90 2.51 -23.27
CA LYS A 629 3.43 3.88 -23.12
C LYS A 629 4.63 3.96 -22.17
N GLU A 630 4.62 3.14 -21.13
CA GLU A 630 5.69 3.08 -20.13
C GLU A 630 6.91 2.30 -20.61
N CYS A 631 6.80 1.50 -21.67
CA CYS A 631 7.88 0.65 -22.15
C CYS A 631 8.97 1.43 -22.92
N ASP A 632 10.19 0.95 -22.79
CA ASP A 632 11.33 1.28 -23.66
C ASP A 632 11.38 0.30 -24.85
N VAL A 633 11.05 -0.97 -24.58
CA VAL A 633 11.00 -2.05 -25.56
C VAL A 633 9.68 -2.81 -25.43
N GLY A 634 9.02 -3.10 -26.56
CA GLY A 634 7.79 -3.88 -26.62
C GLY A 634 7.95 -5.12 -27.50
N VAL A 635 7.88 -6.30 -26.89
CA VAL A 635 7.94 -7.59 -27.60
C VAL A 635 6.54 -8.00 -28.03
N VAL A 636 6.30 -8.10 -29.33
CA VAL A 636 5.05 -8.61 -29.90
C VAL A 636 5.25 -10.08 -30.27
N VAL A 637 4.55 -10.96 -29.56
CA VAL A 637 4.60 -12.41 -29.72
C VAL A 637 3.50 -12.85 -30.67
N VAL A 638 3.89 -13.56 -31.74
CA VAL A 638 3.00 -14.07 -32.78
C VAL A 638 3.11 -15.59 -32.83
N ASP A 639 1.96 -16.27 -32.76
CA ASP A 639 1.87 -17.72 -32.91
C ASP A 639 1.73 -18.11 -34.39
N VAL A 640 2.79 -18.74 -34.93
CA VAL A 640 2.85 -19.16 -36.33
C VAL A 640 1.94 -20.37 -36.58
N GLN A 641 1.74 -21.24 -35.60
CA GLN A 641 0.85 -22.39 -35.71
C GLN A 641 -0.61 -21.96 -35.84
N ARG A 642 -1.03 -20.95 -35.08
CA ARG A 642 -2.37 -20.33 -35.23
C ARG A 642 -2.60 -19.84 -36.66
N GLN A 643 -1.62 -19.16 -37.26
CA GLN A 643 -1.74 -18.66 -38.64
C GLN A 643 -1.78 -19.81 -39.64
N GLN A 644 -0.96 -20.84 -39.45
CA GLN A 644 -0.98 -22.03 -40.30
C GLN A 644 -2.35 -22.74 -40.24
N ALA A 645 -2.98 -22.84 -39.06
CA ALA A 645 -4.29 -23.44 -38.89
C ALA A 645 -5.42 -22.62 -39.56
N LEU A 646 -5.38 -21.29 -39.41
CA LEU A 646 -6.33 -20.38 -40.07
C LEU A 646 -6.25 -20.47 -41.60
N LEU A 647 -5.03 -20.56 -42.15
CA LEU A 647 -4.81 -20.74 -43.58
C LEU A 647 -5.38 -22.06 -44.10
N ARG A 648 -5.18 -23.17 -43.38
CA ARG A 648 -5.78 -24.47 -43.72
C ARG A 648 -7.31 -24.41 -43.74
N GLY A 649 -7.93 -23.72 -42.78
CA GLY A 649 -9.38 -23.54 -42.72
C GLY A 649 -9.95 -22.69 -43.86
N SER A 650 -9.11 -21.87 -44.51
CA SER A 650 -9.50 -20.97 -45.60
C SER A 650 -9.28 -21.51 -47.02
N GLY A 651 -8.66 -22.70 -47.17
CA GLY A 651 -8.38 -23.31 -48.48
C GLY A 651 -7.19 -22.71 -49.24
N LEU A 652 -6.43 -21.78 -48.65
CA LEU A 652 -5.33 -21.05 -49.27
C LEU A 652 -3.95 -21.75 -49.12
N GLN A 653 -3.92 -23.06 -48.87
CA GLN A 653 -2.68 -23.77 -48.54
C GLN A 653 -1.77 -24.01 -49.76
N GLU A 654 -2.35 -24.22 -50.94
CA GLU A 654 -1.64 -24.41 -52.22
C GLU A 654 -0.95 -23.10 -52.71
N SER A 655 -1.32 -21.96 -52.12
CA SER A 655 -0.90 -20.61 -52.51
C SER A 655 0.49 -20.19 -52.01
N LEU A 656 1.15 -20.97 -51.15
CA LEU A 656 2.46 -20.63 -50.59
C LEU A 656 3.63 -20.83 -51.58
N GLN A 657 3.40 -21.53 -52.69
CA GLN A 657 4.43 -21.90 -53.68
C GLN A 657 4.26 -21.20 -55.04
N GLU A 658 3.14 -20.52 -55.30
CA GLU A 658 2.83 -19.88 -56.60
C GLU A 658 2.67 -18.35 -56.51
N SER A 659 3.30 -17.61 -57.42
CA SER A 659 3.40 -16.14 -57.43
C SER A 659 2.09 -15.39 -57.73
N SER A 660 1.07 -16.06 -58.29
CA SER A 660 -0.26 -15.47 -58.57
C SER A 660 -1.22 -15.47 -57.38
N SER A 661 -0.85 -16.11 -56.27
CA SER A 661 -1.71 -16.33 -55.09
C SER A 661 -1.38 -15.40 -53.91
N SER A 662 -0.51 -14.42 -54.14
CA SER A 662 0.09 -13.55 -53.13
C SER A 662 -0.91 -12.59 -52.48
N GLU A 663 -1.85 -12.01 -53.24
CA GLU A 663 -2.77 -11.00 -52.70
C GLU A 663 -3.83 -11.56 -51.73
N ALA A 664 -4.34 -12.76 -51.99
CA ALA A 664 -5.36 -13.37 -51.14
C ALA A 664 -4.77 -13.81 -49.79
N LEU A 665 -3.58 -14.42 -49.83
CA LEU A 665 -2.79 -14.73 -48.65
C LEU A 665 -2.43 -13.47 -47.85
N GLN A 666 -2.00 -12.42 -48.54
CA GLN A 666 -1.66 -11.14 -47.90
C GLN A 666 -2.87 -10.48 -47.25
N ARG A 667 -4.04 -10.47 -47.91
CA ARG A 667 -5.30 -9.96 -47.32
C ARG A 667 -5.71 -10.77 -46.09
N HIS A 668 -5.61 -12.09 -46.14
CA HIS A 668 -5.94 -12.95 -45.00
C HIS A 668 -5.02 -12.66 -43.80
N LEU A 669 -3.71 -12.59 -44.02
CA LEU A 669 -2.74 -12.28 -42.97
C LEU A 669 -2.90 -10.85 -42.42
N GLN A 670 -3.25 -9.88 -43.26
CA GLN A 670 -3.56 -8.50 -42.81
C GLN A 670 -4.78 -8.47 -41.88
N GLU A 671 -5.79 -9.29 -42.15
CA GLU A 671 -6.97 -9.37 -41.29
C GLU A 671 -6.68 -10.13 -39.99
N SER A 672 -5.97 -11.27 -40.08
CA SER A 672 -5.70 -12.12 -38.91
C SER A 672 -4.70 -11.52 -37.92
N LEU A 673 -3.78 -10.66 -38.39
CA LEU A 673 -2.72 -10.03 -37.59
C LEU A 673 -3.02 -8.55 -37.25
N LYS A 674 -4.26 -8.11 -37.44
CA LYS A 674 -4.68 -6.71 -37.21
C LYS A 674 -4.38 -6.21 -35.80
N CYS A 675 -4.44 -7.08 -34.79
CA CYS A 675 -4.19 -6.71 -33.40
C CYS A 675 -2.71 -6.41 -33.17
N GLU A 676 -1.83 -7.27 -33.66
CA GLU A 676 -0.38 -7.14 -33.59
C GLU A 676 0.11 -5.92 -34.39
N GLN A 677 -0.46 -5.69 -35.58
CA GLN A 677 -0.22 -4.46 -36.36
C GLN A 677 -0.57 -3.20 -35.56
N GLY A 678 -1.71 -3.21 -34.84
CA GLY A 678 -2.10 -2.11 -33.99
C GLY A 678 -1.10 -1.82 -32.88
N VAL A 679 -0.59 -2.86 -32.20
CA VAL A 679 0.43 -2.70 -31.16
C VAL A 679 1.75 -2.17 -31.73
N LEU A 680 2.18 -2.65 -32.90
CA LEU A 680 3.39 -2.17 -33.58
C LEU A 680 3.27 -0.69 -33.98
N GLN A 681 2.10 -0.29 -34.49
CA GLN A 681 1.81 1.10 -34.83
C GLN A 681 1.81 2.01 -33.58
N ASP A 682 1.15 1.56 -32.51
CA ASP A 682 1.11 2.29 -31.24
C ASP A 682 2.50 2.38 -30.59
N ALA A 683 3.32 1.33 -30.69
CA ALA A 683 4.70 1.32 -30.21
C ALA A 683 5.54 2.40 -30.92
N GLY A 684 5.43 2.48 -32.25
CA GLY A 684 6.07 3.54 -33.04
C GLY A 684 5.60 4.94 -32.64
N HIS A 685 4.29 5.11 -32.39
CA HIS A 685 3.73 6.39 -31.93
C HIS A 685 4.26 6.81 -30.56
N TYR A 686 4.44 5.87 -29.63
CA TYR A 686 4.95 6.15 -28.28
C TYR A 686 6.48 6.14 -28.17
N GLY A 687 7.21 5.99 -29.28
CA GLY A 687 8.67 5.92 -29.29
C GLY A 687 9.22 4.70 -28.53
N VAL A 688 8.45 3.61 -28.48
CA VAL A 688 8.85 2.30 -27.93
C VAL A 688 9.50 1.52 -29.05
N VAL A 689 10.60 0.80 -28.79
CA VAL A 689 11.20 -0.09 -29.80
C VAL A 689 10.37 -1.37 -29.92
N PRO A 690 9.74 -1.65 -31.07
CA PRO A 690 9.02 -2.91 -31.26
C PRO A 690 10.00 -4.03 -31.61
N LEU A 691 9.81 -5.18 -30.97
CA LEU A 691 10.48 -6.44 -31.27
C LEU A 691 9.47 -7.50 -31.69
N LEU A 692 9.74 -8.23 -32.76
CA LEU A 692 8.85 -9.26 -33.27
C LEU A 692 9.34 -10.66 -32.89
N LEU A 693 8.58 -11.41 -32.08
CA LEU A 693 8.89 -12.80 -31.76
C LEU A 693 7.91 -13.74 -32.46
N LEU A 694 8.42 -14.56 -33.37
CA LEU A 694 7.66 -15.54 -34.14
C LEU A 694 7.81 -16.91 -33.48
N ASN A 695 6.78 -17.30 -32.73
CA ASN A 695 6.76 -18.55 -31.97
C ASN A 695 6.35 -19.72 -32.88
N LEU A 696 7.27 -20.67 -33.09
CA LEU A 696 7.12 -21.84 -33.96
C LEU A 696 6.50 -23.06 -33.26
N LYS A 697 5.98 -22.91 -32.05
CA LYS A 697 5.36 -23.99 -31.27
C LYS A 697 4.52 -24.92 -32.15
N GLY A 698 4.90 -26.20 -32.22
CA GLY A 698 4.11 -27.22 -32.93
C GLY A 698 4.12 -27.13 -34.47
N CYS A 699 4.94 -26.27 -35.07
CA CYS A 699 5.18 -26.24 -36.51
C CYS A 699 6.27 -27.24 -36.91
N ARG A 700 6.09 -27.94 -38.03
CA ARG A 700 7.17 -28.77 -38.61
C ARG A 700 8.18 -27.88 -39.35
N PRO A 701 9.50 -28.03 -39.10
CA PRO A 701 10.51 -27.34 -39.91
C PRO A 701 10.39 -27.75 -41.38
N GLY A 702 10.33 -26.77 -42.28
CA GLY A 702 10.17 -27.04 -43.71
C GLY A 702 9.98 -25.77 -44.54
N PRO A 703 10.03 -25.88 -45.88
CA PRO A 703 9.93 -24.74 -46.80
C PRO A 703 8.61 -23.97 -46.65
N ASP A 704 7.50 -24.66 -46.37
CA ASP A 704 6.19 -24.03 -46.19
C ASP A 704 6.13 -23.18 -44.91
N THR A 705 6.70 -23.68 -43.80
CA THR A 705 6.79 -22.93 -42.54
C THR A 705 7.69 -21.70 -42.71
N GLN A 706 8.79 -21.81 -43.46
CA GLN A 706 9.65 -20.68 -43.78
C GLN A 706 8.95 -19.66 -44.69
N ALA A 707 8.16 -20.11 -45.67
CA ALA A 707 7.36 -19.24 -46.52
C ALA A 707 6.30 -18.48 -45.71
N LEU A 708 5.63 -19.16 -44.79
CA LEU A 708 4.66 -18.54 -43.89
C LEU A 708 5.30 -17.52 -42.94
N VAL A 709 6.45 -17.84 -42.35
CA VAL A 709 7.23 -16.90 -41.52
C VAL A 709 7.58 -15.64 -42.31
N ARG A 710 8.06 -15.78 -43.56
CA ARG A 710 8.35 -14.64 -44.44
C ARG A 710 7.09 -13.82 -44.76
N ALA A 711 5.95 -14.48 -45.00
CA ALA A 711 4.69 -13.80 -45.28
C ALA A 711 4.17 -13.02 -44.07
N ILE A 712 4.24 -13.59 -42.86
CA ILE A 712 3.89 -12.93 -41.60
C ILE A 712 4.82 -11.73 -41.36
N GLN A 713 6.13 -11.90 -41.53
CA GLN A 713 7.11 -10.82 -41.41
C GLN A 713 6.83 -9.69 -42.41
N GLY A 714 6.51 -10.00 -43.67
CA GLY A 714 6.18 -8.98 -44.67
C GLY A 714 4.92 -8.18 -44.35
N VAL A 715 3.99 -8.74 -43.57
CA VAL A 715 2.76 -8.06 -43.13
C VAL A 715 2.96 -7.21 -41.88
N LEU A 716 3.85 -7.64 -40.96
CA LEU A 716 4.11 -6.96 -39.68
C LEU A 716 5.26 -5.95 -39.75
N ASP A 717 6.23 -6.21 -40.62
CA ASP A 717 7.39 -5.36 -40.90
C ASP A 717 7.63 -5.25 -42.42
N PRO A 718 6.75 -4.54 -43.15
CA PRO A 718 6.92 -4.33 -44.59
C PRO A 718 8.20 -3.55 -44.94
N SER A 719 8.78 -2.83 -43.98
CA SER A 719 10.03 -2.09 -44.13
C SER A 719 11.30 -2.94 -43.93
N GLY A 720 11.19 -4.14 -43.33
CA GLY A 720 12.33 -4.97 -42.95
C GLY A 720 13.25 -4.35 -41.89
N GLY A 721 12.77 -3.35 -41.14
CA GLY A 721 13.56 -2.56 -40.20
C GLY A 721 13.46 -3.03 -38.74
N GLN A 722 12.51 -3.90 -38.43
CA GLN A 722 12.26 -4.39 -37.08
C GLN A 722 13.18 -5.57 -36.75
N LEU A 723 13.55 -5.68 -35.48
CA LEU A 723 14.25 -6.87 -34.98
C LEU A 723 13.23 -8.00 -34.86
N SER A 724 13.49 -9.12 -35.54
CA SER A 724 12.66 -10.31 -35.45
C SER A 724 13.45 -11.52 -34.97
N LEU A 725 12.88 -12.31 -34.07
CA LEU A 725 13.42 -13.58 -33.61
C LEU A 725 12.40 -14.69 -33.86
N THR A 726 12.84 -15.73 -34.58
CA THR A 726 12.03 -16.92 -34.86
C THR A 726 12.59 -18.11 -34.08
N LEU A 727 11.78 -18.70 -33.20
CA LEU A 727 12.12 -19.91 -32.46
C LEU A 727 10.86 -20.64 -31.96
N ASP A 728 11.03 -21.90 -31.55
CA ASP A 728 10.03 -22.57 -30.72
C ASP A 728 10.35 -22.31 -29.24
N LEU A 729 9.44 -21.66 -28.52
CA LEU A 729 9.61 -21.37 -27.09
C LEU A 729 9.56 -22.62 -26.19
N HIS A 730 9.16 -23.77 -26.74
CA HIS A 730 9.09 -25.06 -26.04
C HIS A 730 10.23 -26.02 -26.42
N ASP A 731 11.17 -25.61 -27.26
CA ASP A 731 12.30 -26.45 -27.66
C ASP A 731 13.30 -26.59 -26.50
N ALA A 732 13.22 -27.73 -25.80
CA ALA A 732 14.09 -28.05 -24.68
C ALA A 732 15.57 -28.30 -25.08
N ALA A 733 15.85 -28.51 -26.37
CA ALA A 733 17.21 -28.71 -26.88
C ALA A 733 17.89 -27.38 -27.28
N ALA A 734 17.14 -26.29 -27.38
CA ALA A 734 17.66 -24.97 -27.73
C ALA A 734 17.89 -24.10 -26.48
N ASP A 735 18.94 -23.28 -26.49
CA ASP A 735 19.15 -22.22 -25.48
C ASP A 735 18.16 -21.06 -25.71
N VAL A 736 16.88 -21.34 -25.44
CA VAL A 736 15.79 -20.37 -25.57
C VAL A 736 16.03 -19.14 -24.67
N PRO A 737 16.42 -19.28 -23.38
CA PRO A 737 16.66 -18.12 -22.53
C PRO A 737 17.79 -17.22 -23.03
N GLY A 738 18.93 -17.78 -23.46
CA GLY A 738 20.06 -17.00 -23.97
C GLY A 738 19.72 -16.26 -25.26
N ARG A 739 19.01 -16.92 -26.19
CA ARG A 739 18.57 -16.29 -27.45
C ARG A 739 17.57 -15.17 -27.22
N VAL A 740 16.63 -15.33 -26.28
CA VAL A 740 15.68 -14.26 -25.91
C VAL A 740 16.39 -13.09 -25.23
N ALA A 741 17.35 -13.35 -24.34
CA ALA A 741 18.12 -12.31 -23.67
C ALA A 741 18.92 -11.45 -24.67
N SER A 742 19.64 -12.08 -25.59
CA SER A 742 20.36 -11.39 -26.67
C SER A 742 19.43 -10.57 -27.56
N PHE A 743 18.26 -11.12 -27.89
CA PHE A 743 17.26 -10.40 -28.68
C PHE A 743 16.69 -9.16 -27.97
N LEU A 744 16.45 -9.24 -26.66
CA LEU A 744 16.02 -8.09 -25.87
C LEU A 744 17.12 -7.03 -25.79
N GLN A 745 18.38 -7.44 -25.65
CA GLN A 745 19.54 -6.55 -25.65
C GLN A 745 19.69 -5.76 -26.94
N ASP A 746 19.54 -6.42 -28.10
CA ASP A 746 19.52 -5.76 -29.39
C ASP A 746 18.38 -4.73 -29.51
N GLY A 747 17.23 -5.02 -28.90
CA GLY A 747 16.11 -4.06 -28.84
C GLY A 747 16.39 -2.85 -27.97
N VAL A 748 16.96 -3.08 -26.79
CA VAL A 748 17.31 -2.01 -25.84
C VAL A 748 18.36 -1.08 -26.44
N THR A 749 19.38 -1.61 -27.11
CA THR A 749 20.42 -0.79 -27.75
C THR A 749 19.87 0.11 -28.86
N ARG A 750 18.76 -0.28 -29.50
CA ARG A 750 18.05 0.54 -30.48
C ARG A 750 17.11 1.58 -29.85
N SER A 751 16.87 1.52 -28.54
CA SER A 751 15.98 2.46 -27.85
C SER A 751 16.67 3.81 -27.65
N ARG A 752 16.02 4.88 -28.12
CA ARG A 752 16.50 6.26 -27.96
C ARG A 752 15.87 6.97 -26.76
N LYS A 753 15.01 6.28 -25.98
CA LYS A 753 14.25 6.88 -24.87
C LYS A 753 15.10 7.31 -23.67
N ARG A 754 16.37 6.91 -23.59
CA ARG A 754 17.44 7.45 -22.72
C ARG A 754 18.79 6.90 -23.19
N PRO A 755 19.90 7.64 -23.14
CA PRO A 755 21.22 7.02 -23.18
C PRO A 755 21.41 6.23 -21.88
N ALA A 756 21.89 4.99 -21.98
CA ALA A 756 22.31 4.21 -20.83
C ALA A 756 23.46 4.95 -20.13
N THR A 757 23.18 5.60 -19.00
CA THR A 757 24.24 6.05 -18.10
C THR A 757 24.85 4.79 -17.52
N ARG A 758 26.07 4.45 -17.99
CA ARG A 758 26.88 3.39 -17.38
C ARG A 758 27.01 3.68 -15.88
N SER A 759 26.83 2.65 -15.07
CA SER A 759 26.85 2.75 -13.61
C SER A 759 28.20 3.20 -13.05
N LEU A 760 29.26 3.14 -13.86
CA LEU A 760 30.61 3.56 -13.51
C LEU A 760 31.16 4.55 -14.57
N PRO A 761 31.80 5.66 -14.15
CA PRO A 761 32.46 6.58 -15.08
C PRO A 761 33.65 5.92 -15.80
N ASP A 762 33.99 6.37 -17.02
CA ASP A 762 35.11 5.79 -17.80
C ASP A 762 36.48 5.89 -17.09
N TRP A 763 36.66 6.86 -16.18
CA TRP A 763 37.88 6.97 -15.36
C TRP A 763 38.00 5.90 -14.26
N ALA A 764 36.91 5.20 -13.94
CA ALA A 764 36.89 4.10 -12.97
C ALA A 764 37.24 2.73 -13.60
N LEU A 765 37.44 2.68 -14.92
CA LEU A 765 37.78 1.49 -15.70
C LEU A 765 39.20 1.59 -16.28
N THR A 766 40.17 1.94 -15.43
CA THR A 766 41.59 1.88 -15.80
C THR A 766 42.07 0.42 -15.86
N PRO A 767 43.16 0.11 -16.59
CA PRO A 767 43.76 -1.24 -16.57
C PRO A 767 44.19 -1.71 -15.17
N GLU A 768 44.34 -0.76 -14.24
CA GLU A 768 44.72 -0.97 -12.83
C GLU A 768 43.50 -1.10 -11.89
N ALA A 769 42.27 -0.91 -12.39
CA ALA A 769 41.06 -0.97 -11.59
C ALA A 769 40.81 -2.40 -11.10
N SER A 770 40.88 -2.59 -9.79
CA SER A 770 40.61 -3.87 -9.14
C SER A 770 39.15 -3.90 -8.66
N VAL A 771 38.33 -4.73 -9.31
CA VAL A 771 36.94 -4.96 -8.89
C VAL A 771 36.94 -5.98 -7.74
N PHE A 772 36.66 -5.52 -6.53
CA PHE A 772 36.40 -6.41 -5.39
C PHE A 772 34.97 -6.94 -5.49
N LEU A 773 34.83 -8.11 -6.11
CA LEU A 773 33.62 -8.93 -6.00
C LEU A 773 33.62 -9.56 -4.61
N ASN A 774 32.83 -8.99 -3.69
CA ASN A 774 32.55 -9.64 -2.43
C ASN A 774 31.54 -10.77 -2.70
N ILE A 775 32.04 -11.94 -3.08
CA ILE A 775 31.25 -13.17 -3.16
C ILE A 775 31.12 -13.66 -1.72
N PRO A 776 29.92 -13.67 -1.11
CA PRO A 776 29.75 -14.29 0.19
C PRO A 776 30.15 -15.76 0.10
N MET A 777 31.17 -16.15 0.86
CA MET A 777 31.58 -17.53 1.07
C MET A 777 30.48 -18.29 1.82
N ASP A 778 29.48 -18.77 1.10
CA ASP A 778 28.69 -19.97 1.42
C ASP A 778 28.57 -20.85 0.15
N ALA A 779 29.63 -20.85 -0.67
CA ALA A 779 29.82 -21.76 -1.77
C ALA A 779 30.94 -22.75 -1.42
N GLU A 780 30.65 -23.74 -0.57
CA GLU A 780 31.42 -24.98 -0.56
C GLU A 780 30.80 -25.96 -1.58
N MET A 781 31.62 -26.33 -2.57
CA MET A 781 31.37 -27.29 -3.65
C MET A 781 31.56 -28.77 -3.17
N PRO A 782 31.81 -29.76 -4.06
CA PRO A 782 30.94 -30.49 -4.98
C PRO A 782 30.88 -32.00 -4.65
N SER A 783 29.83 -32.74 -5.05
CA SER A 783 29.97 -34.20 -5.16
C SER A 783 29.13 -34.83 -6.27
N MET A 784 29.87 -35.43 -7.22
CA MET A 784 29.52 -36.52 -8.12
C MET A 784 28.82 -36.19 -9.45
N ARG A 785 29.65 -36.03 -10.49
CA ARG A 785 29.43 -36.79 -11.74
C ARG A 785 29.62 -38.28 -11.45
N PRO A 786 28.84 -39.14 -12.11
CA PRO A 786 29.46 -39.94 -13.17
C PRO A 786 28.68 -39.84 -14.50
N THR A 787 29.44 -39.74 -15.60
CA THR A 787 29.23 -40.36 -16.94
C THR A 787 27.80 -40.82 -17.25
N LEU A 788 27.10 -40.27 -18.24
CA LEU A 788 27.32 -40.44 -19.69
C LEU A 788 26.55 -39.37 -20.48
#